data_AF-A0A521ULT9-F1
#
_entry.id   AF-A0A521ULT9-F1
#
_cell.length_a   1.000
_cell.length_b   1.000
_cell.length_c   1.000
_cell.angle_alpha   90.00
_cell.angle_beta   90.00
_cell.angle_gamma   90.00
#
_symmetry.space_group_name_H-M   'P 1'
#
loop_
_entity.id
_entity.type
_entity.pdbx_description
1 polymer ?
#
loop_
_entity_poly.entity_id
_entity_poly.type
_entity_poly.pdbx_seq_one_letter_code
_entity_poly.pdbx_strand_id
1 'polypeptide(L)'
;MNHATLLGVATCLALAACGSDRPPTTIDDAAHPPSDTPRPDASTLDVAVAMDVIAPADAGLDVRVADGLSGEDVPVDEVLVADVAPSDAGSRDAGAPERDVSPDGAADDASDGSADVPEASDVGVGCAAGAESIDGGCAPTAPRPLSPQSLCESTSRRPVFRWALAVGVDGAVLDLCRDRDCAGLIETVRVNGTSARPIAELPARSAIFWRLRGLDGRGAEGVRHSPVWLLHTPTRSTPVETCGAPHLDVNGDGYDDVAAGAVNAWNQTGEVHVFLGGPGGVVATPYRVLSGRGVGGAFGAALASAGDLNGDGYGELVVGAPRATPGEVAGVGTASVYFGGPGGFTGLPFVLQGVTVGEHVGASVAGIGDLDGDGYGDLAVGATSDLDGSFGRGRVDVFRGGATGVGAAPSYTRTGTTTSAFFGSEVASAGDVNGDGFADLFVGAPLGSVAGRDRVGTASVYLGGAAGLAASPARVWAGDSLDSRFGSALAGAGDVNGDGFSDLVVGAWQETVGGETGRGAASVYLGGATGPGAAAARVIADGLIFGRAVAGAGDLDGDGYGDLLVGEAYGGSGRVRVYLGSSSGIGPAAARVLNGDLSHDDFGSAVAGAGDLNGDGLSDFLVGAHWASPGRLQAAGSVSVYLGRMGAVSATPARVLAGTRSYDGLGATVALVH
;
A
#
# COMPACT_ATOMS: atom_id res chain seq x y z
N MET A 1 -10.37 60.17 7.51
CA MET A 1 -9.56 61.32 7.94
C MET A 1 -8.23 60.77 8.43
N ASN A 2 -7.27 60.58 7.51
CA ASN A 2 -6.02 61.37 7.30
C ASN A 2 -4.91 60.91 8.28
N HIS A 3 -3.67 60.53 7.95
CA HIS A 3 -2.78 60.40 6.76
C HIS A 3 -1.70 59.37 7.21
N ALA A 4 -1.33 58.33 6.47
CA ALA A 4 -0.25 58.23 5.45
C ALA A 4 1.17 58.69 5.89
N THR A 5 2.12 57.73 5.96
CA THR A 5 3.52 57.93 5.54
C THR A 5 4.18 56.61 5.07
N LEU A 6 4.59 56.60 3.80
CA LEU A 6 5.51 55.65 3.15
C LEU A 6 6.95 55.87 3.64
N LEU A 7 7.81 54.84 3.52
CA LEU A 7 9.13 55.00 2.90
C LEU A 7 9.62 53.66 2.32
N GLY A 8 9.76 53.61 1.00
CA GLY A 8 10.63 52.68 0.30
C GLY A 8 11.81 53.46 -0.29
N VAL A 9 12.99 52.83 -0.37
CA VAL A 9 14.13 53.36 -1.13
C VAL A 9 14.83 52.19 -1.84
N ALA A 10 14.93 52.35 -3.16
CA ALA A 10 15.68 51.52 -4.10
C ALA A 10 17.18 51.85 -4.08
N THR A 11 18.02 50.99 -4.66
CA THR A 11 19.39 51.37 -5.06
C THR A 11 19.76 50.80 -6.43
N CYS A 12 20.42 51.67 -7.20
CA CYS A 12 20.91 51.69 -8.60
C CYS A 12 21.69 50.45 -9.09
N LEU A 13 21.73 50.04 -10.37
CA LEU A 13 21.95 50.67 -11.71
C LEU A 13 23.45 50.84 -12.13
N ALA A 14 23.86 50.13 -13.19
CA ALA A 14 24.83 50.52 -14.26
C ALA A 14 24.97 49.35 -15.28
N LEU A 15 24.42 49.39 -16.51
CA LEU A 15 24.83 50.01 -17.79
C LEU A 15 26.11 49.47 -18.48
N ALA A 16 25.94 48.88 -19.68
CA ALA A 16 26.74 49.15 -20.89
C ALA A 16 25.94 48.74 -22.16
N ALA A 17 26.05 49.55 -23.22
CA ALA A 17 25.22 49.54 -24.43
C ALA A 17 26.04 49.29 -25.72
N CYS A 18 25.31 49.22 -26.85
CA CYS A 18 25.66 49.33 -28.30
C CYS A 18 25.33 48.04 -29.07
N GLY A 19 24.64 48.04 -30.23
CA GLY A 19 24.16 49.13 -31.09
C GLY A 19 23.21 48.56 -32.17
N SER A 20 22.40 49.46 -32.72
CA SER A 20 21.38 49.28 -33.76
C SER A 20 21.95 49.14 -35.17
N ASP A 21 21.24 48.44 -36.06
CA ASP A 21 21.03 48.88 -37.45
C ASP A 21 19.82 48.18 -38.12
N ARG A 22 18.96 48.99 -38.75
CA ARG A 22 17.94 48.70 -39.78
C ARG A 22 18.35 49.56 -41.00
N PRO A 23 17.99 49.30 -42.29
CA PRO A 23 16.58 49.33 -42.79
C PRO A 23 16.36 48.50 -44.12
N PRO A 24 15.48 48.84 -45.11
CA PRO A 24 14.02 48.56 -45.20
C PRO A 24 13.52 47.98 -46.58
N THR A 25 12.17 47.96 -46.79
CA THR A 25 11.37 47.90 -48.07
C THR A 25 11.21 46.54 -48.79
N THR A 26 10.11 46.09 -49.44
CA THR A 26 8.77 46.60 -49.87
C THR A 26 7.90 45.44 -50.43
N ILE A 27 6.56 45.53 -50.26
CA ILE A 27 5.40 45.27 -51.20
C ILE A 27 5.44 44.07 -52.19
N ASP A 28 4.44 43.15 -52.16
CA ASP A 28 3.34 43.04 -53.16
C ASP A 28 2.33 41.88 -52.92
N ASP A 29 1.13 42.06 -53.49
CA ASP A 29 -0.14 41.32 -53.41
C ASP A 29 -0.17 39.86 -53.96
N ALA A 30 -1.14 39.04 -53.52
CA ALA A 30 -2.24 38.50 -54.36
C ALA A 30 -3.01 37.27 -53.80
N ALA A 31 -4.34 37.39 -53.86
CA ALA A 31 -5.35 36.39 -54.27
C ALA A 31 -5.86 35.26 -53.33
N HIS A 32 -7.16 35.37 -52.98
CA HIS A 32 -8.12 34.28 -52.69
C HIS A 32 -8.48 33.47 -53.95
N PRO A 33 -9.04 32.24 -53.81
CA PRO A 33 -10.50 32.03 -53.99
C PRO A 33 -11.15 30.98 -53.03
N PRO A 34 -12.50 30.82 -53.03
CA PRO A 34 -13.30 30.29 -51.91
C PRO A 34 -14.06 28.95 -52.16
N SER A 35 -14.63 28.36 -51.09
CA SER A 35 -15.80 27.45 -51.12
C SER A 35 -16.37 27.27 -49.67
N ASP A 36 -17.57 27.77 -49.32
CA ASP A 36 -18.90 27.10 -49.33
C ASP A 36 -18.90 25.70 -48.67
N THR A 37 -19.67 25.29 -47.63
CA THR A 37 -20.99 25.59 -46.99
C THR A 37 -21.09 24.70 -45.70
N PRO A 38 -22.24 24.49 -44.99
CA PRO A 38 -23.17 25.41 -44.30
C PRO A 38 -23.39 25.06 -42.79
N ARG A 39 -23.97 26.00 -42.03
CA ARG A 39 -24.56 25.80 -40.69
C ARG A 39 -25.95 25.13 -40.77
N PRO A 40 -26.38 24.36 -39.76
CA PRO A 40 -27.79 24.10 -39.52
C PRO A 40 -28.35 25.04 -38.43
N ASP A 41 -29.48 25.67 -38.76
CA ASP A 41 -30.47 26.17 -37.79
C ASP A 41 -31.29 25.00 -37.24
N ALA A 42 -31.66 25.07 -35.96
CA ALA A 42 -32.86 24.41 -35.45
C ALA A 42 -33.51 25.26 -34.36
N SER A 43 -34.81 25.44 -34.56
CA SER A 43 -35.78 26.28 -33.88
C SER A 43 -36.25 25.77 -32.51
N THR A 44 -36.58 26.75 -31.67
CA THR A 44 -37.54 26.80 -30.54
C THR A 44 -38.49 25.61 -30.30
N LEU A 45 -38.62 25.18 -29.03
CA LEU A 45 -39.92 24.91 -28.40
C LEU A 45 -39.83 24.96 -26.86
N ASP A 46 -40.70 25.76 -26.25
CA ASP A 46 -40.97 25.83 -24.81
C ASP A 46 -41.66 24.54 -24.31
N VAL A 47 -41.24 24.02 -23.15
CA VAL A 47 -42.12 23.25 -22.24
C VAL A 47 -41.81 23.64 -20.80
N ALA A 48 -42.84 24.15 -20.14
CA ALA A 48 -42.90 24.50 -18.73
C ALA A 48 -42.67 23.28 -17.83
N VAL A 49 -41.83 23.44 -16.80
CA VAL A 49 -41.74 22.52 -15.66
C VAL A 49 -42.90 22.83 -14.72
N ALA A 50 -43.89 21.94 -14.67
CA ALA A 50 -44.84 21.88 -13.57
C ALA A 50 -44.13 21.21 -12.38
N MET A 51 -43.99 21.96 -11.28
CA MET A 51 -43.61 21.42 -9.98
C MET A 51 -44.79 20.62 -9.45
N ASP A 52 -44.63 19.31 -9.29
CA ASP A 52 -45.56 18.49 -8.52
C ASP A 52 -44.93 18.23 -7.15
N VAL A 53 -45.52 18.85 -6.13
CA VAL A 53 -45.14 18.70 -4.72
C VAL A 53 -45.95 17.54 -4.17
N ILE A 54 -45.31 16.39 -3.97
CA ILE A 54 -45.89 15.27 -3.23
C ILE A 54 -45.27 15.25 -1.84
N ALA A 55 -46.06 15.67 -0.84
CA ALA A 55 -45.80 15.47 0.58
C ALA A 55 -46.10 14.00 0.96
N PRO A 56 -45.32 13.36 1.86
CA PRO A 56 -45.76 12.11 2.46
C PRO A 56 -46.65 12.39 3.68
N ALA A 57 -47.83 11.78 3.65
CA ALA A 57 -48.81 11.76 4.72
C ALA A 57 -48.50 10.69 5.79
N ASP A 58 -48.97 10.97 6.99
CA ASP A 58 -48.93 10.15 8.20
C ASP A 58 -49.60 8.77 8.09
N ALA A 59 -48.96 7.77 8.71
CA ALA A 59 -49.57 6.64 9.43
C ALA A 59 -48.46 6.04 10.33
N GLY A 60 -48.57 5.78 11.63
CA GLY A 60 -49.73 5.58 12.49
C GLY A 60 -49.79 4.13 12.97
N LEU A 61 -49.41 3.89 14.24
CA LEU A 61 -49.52 2.66 15.07
C LEU A 61 -48.58 1.48 14.74
N ASP A 62 -48.08 0.67 15.69
CA ASP A 62 -48.62 0.27 17.00
C ASP A 62 -47.50 -0.10 17.99
N VAL A 63 -47.68 0.25 19.27
CA VAL A 63 -46.82 -0.08 20.40
C VAL A 63 -47.35 -1.33 21.07
N ARG A 64 -46.50 -2.34 21.30
CA ARG A 64 -46.78 -3.38 22.29
C ARG A 64 -45.62 -3.52 23.28
N VAL A 65 -45.93 -3.10 24.50
CA VAL A 65 -45.24 -3.42 25.75
C VAL A 65 -45.46 -4.90 26.06
N ALA A 66 -44.40 -5.57 26.52
CA ALA A 66 -44.53 -6.75 27.37
C ALA A 66 -43.49 -6.66 28.49
N ASP A 67 -44.01 -6.62 29.71
CA ASP A 67 -43.32 -6.64 30.99
C ASP A 67 -42.62 -7.99 31.27
N GLY A 68 -41.51 -7.90 32.02
CA GLY A 68 -41.27 -8.69 33.23
C GLY A 68 -40.78 -10.14 33.09
N LEU A 69 -39.58 -10.43 33.63
CA LEU A 69 -39.42 -10.98 34.98
C LEU A 69 -37.94 -11.28 35.33
N SER A 70 -37.55 -10.82 36.54
CA SER A 70 -36.59 -11.36 37.54
C SER A 70 -35.32 -12.10 37.08
N GLY A 71 -34.10 -11.83 37.54
CA GLY A 71 -33.68 -11.31 38.85
C GLY A 71 -33.09 -12.44 39.70
N GLU A 72 -31.78 -12.36 40.02
CA GLU A 72 -30.99 -12.89 41.16
C GLU A 72 -29.50 -12.77 40.77
N ASP A 73 -28.51 -12.49 41.61
CA ASP A 73 -28.34 -11.69 42.83
C ASP A 73 -26.81 -11.56 43.03
N VAL A 74 -26.36 -10.32 43.20
CA VAL A 74 -25.26 -9.71 44.02
C VAL A 74 -24.49 -10.70 44.95
N PRO A 75 -23.14 -10.57 45.19
CA PRO A 75 -22.66 -9.46 46.01
C PRO A 75 -21.31 -8.78 45.78
N VAL A 76 -21.33 -7.59 46.37
CA VAL A 76 -20.41 -6.47 46.59
C VAL A 76 -19.30 -6.74 47.61
N ASP A 77 -18.17 -6.00 47.49
CA ASP A 77 -17.53 -5.16 48.53
C ASP A 77 -16.24 -4.54 47.92
N GLU A 78 -16.11 -3.21 47.81
CA GLU A 78 -15.68 -2.17 48.77
C GLU A 78 -14.37 -1.48 48.30
N VAL A 79 -14.54 -0.26 47.80
CA VAL A 79 -13.83 1.02 48.10
C VAL A 79 -12.38 0.98 48.63
N LEU A 80 -11.46 1.73 47.99
CA LEU A 80 -10.77 2.89 48.59
C LEU A 80 -9.87 3.66 47.61
N VAL A 81 -9.85 4.98 47.83
CA VAL A 81 -9.21 6.08 47.11
C VAL A 81 -7.79 6.32 47.68
N ALA A 82 -6.82 6.73 46.85
CA ALA A 82 -5.82 7.75 47.22
C ALA A 82 -4.96 8.22 46.02
N ASP A 83 -4.95 9.54 45.82
CA ASP A 83 -3.92 10.33 45.12
C ASP A 83 -2.55 10.21 45.80
N VAL A 84 -1.45 10.18 45.03
CA VAL A 84 -0.18 10.90 45.33
C VAL A 84 0.61 11.10 44.02
N ALA A 85 1.07 12.33 43.77
CA ALA A 85 2.21 12.68 42.91
C ALA A 85 3.29 13.40 43.77
N PRO A 86 4.46 13.81 43.22
CA PRO A 86 5.75 13.13 43.26
C PRO A 86 6.81 13.87 44.11
N SER A 87 8.01 13.28 44.31
CA SER A 87 9.17 14.01 44.85
C SER A 87 10.54 13.50 44.38
N ASP A 88 11.28 14.42 43.77
CA ASP A 88 12.70 14.78 43.97
C ASP A 88 13.88 13.81 43.70
N ALA A 89 14.55 14.08 42.58
CA ALA A 89 15.88 14.69 42.44
C ALA A 89 17.08 14.30 43.35
N GLY A 90 18.21 14.00 42.66
CA GLY A 90 19.60 14.24 43.09
C GLY A 90 20.39 12.95 43.41
N SER A 91 21.68 12.77 43.07
CA SER A 91 22.70 13.62 42.45
C SER A 91 24.02 12.81 42.29
N ARG A 92 24.91 13.28 41.39
CA ARG A 92 26.41 13.16 41.36
C ARG A 92 27.01 11.84 40.85
N ASP A 93 27.85 11.74 39.81
CA ASP A 93 28.97 12.54 39.22
C ASP A 93 30.36 11.93 39.55
N ALA A 94 31.19 11.92 38.49
CA ALA A 94 32.65 11.81 38.39
C ALA A 94 33.37 10.44 38.42
N GLY A 95 34.08 10.16 37.33
CA GLY A 95 35.51 9.84 37.42
C GLY A 95 36.04 8.61 36.64
N ALA A 96 36.37 8.79 35.36
CA ALA A 96 37.40 7.97 34.67
C ALA A 96 38.81 8.40 35.17
N PRO A 97 39.90 7.61 34.99
CA PRO A 97 40.48 7.39 33.66
C PRO A 97 41.15 6.02 33.37
N GLU A 98 41.26 5.79 32.06
CA GLU A 98 42.13 4.96 31.21
C GLU A 98 43.30 4.14 31.79
N ARG A 99 43.50 2.94 31.21
CA ARG A 99 44.78 2.53 30.57
C ARG A 99 44.65 1.24 29.73
N ASP A 100 45.25 1.32 28.55
CA ASP A 100 45.41 0.29 27.51
C ASP A 100 46.28 -0.92 27.90
N VAL A 101 46.23 -1.94 27.02
CA VAL A 101 47.29 -2.86 26.54
C VAL A 101 47.03 -4.36 26.81
N SER A 102 46.62 -5.09 25.76
CA SER A 102 46.88 -6.53 25.51
C SER A 102 48.34 -6.73 25.03
N PRO A 103 48.95 -7.93 24.89
CA PRO A 103 48.36 -9.28 24.75
C PRO A 103 49.19 -10.46 25.36
N ASP A 104 48.79 -11.68 24.97
CA ASP A 104 49.54 -12.96 24.90
C ASP A 104 49.52 -13.95 26.08
N GLY A 105 49.27 -15.23 25.74
CA GLY A 105 49.87 -16.38 26.43
C GLY A 105 48.93 -17.51 26.79
N ALA A 106 48.89 -18.55 25.94
CA ALA A 106 48.30 -19.85 26.24
C ALA A 106 49.19 -20.72 27.17
N ALA A 107 48.56 -21.60 27.96
CA ALA A 107 48.87 -23.05 28.14
C ALA A 107 48.60 -23.60 29.56
N ASP A 108 47.83 -24.70 29.57
CA ASP A 108 47.94 -25.96 30.34
C ASP A 108 47.90 -25.99 31.89
N ASP A 109 46.88 -26.65 32.46
CA ASP A 109 46.90 -28.07 32.95
C ASP A 109 46.03 -28.35 34.21
N ALA A 110 45.34 -29.51 34.16
CA ALA A 110 44.78 -30.42 35.19
C ALA A 110 44.40 -29.89 36.61
N SER A 111 43.12 -29.94 37.04
CA SER A 111 42.30 -31.09 37.53
C SER A 111 42.25 -31.22 39.08
N ASP A 112 41.10 -30.92 39.70
CA ASP A 112 40.38 -31.66 40.76
C ASP A 112 39.03 -30.94 41.01
N GLY A 113 37.93 -31.51 41.48
CA GLY A 113 37.57 -32.88 41.80
C GLY A 113 36.03 -33.06 41.75
N SER A 114 35.65 -34.32 41.55
CA SER A 114 34.35 -34.97 41.83
C SER A 114 33.63 -34.41 43.07
N ALA A 115 32.30 -34.38 43.24
CA ALA A 115 31.19 -35.13 42.65
C ALA A 115 29.89 -34.35 42.87
N ASP A 116 28.92 -34.48 41.98
CA ASP A 116 27.56 -34.92 42.33
C ASP A 116 26.80 -35.20 41.03
N VAL A 117 26.28 -36.42 40.92
CA VAL A 117 25.48 -36.91 39.80
C VAL A 117 24.07 -36.32 39.92
N PRO A 118 23.55 -35.59 38.92
CA PRO A 118 22.12 -35.51 38.71
C PRO A 118 21.66 -36.67 37.84
N GLU A 119 20.49 -37.16 38.18
CA GLU A 119 19.75 -38.27 37.61
C GLU A 119 19.73 -38.28 36.08
N ALA A 120 19.79 -39.50 35.52
CA ALA A 120 19.49 -39.74 34.12
C ALA A 120 17.99 -39.50 33.85
N SER A 121 17.64 -38.32 33.33
CA SER A 121 16.34 -38.08 32.68
C SER A 121 16.46 -36.97 31.63
N ASP A 122 17.14 -37.31 30.54
CA ASP A 122 16.78 -37.01 29.15
C ASP A 122 18.07 -37.17 28.33
N VAL A 123 18.31 -38.39 27.88
CA VAL A 123 19.10 -38.57 26.67
C VAL A 123 18.22 -37.98 25.57
N GLY A 124 18.31 -36.67 25.36
CA GLY A 124 17.72 -36.03 24.19
C GLY A 124 18.21 -36.84 23.00
N VAL A 125 17.30 -37.60 22.39
CA VAL A 125 17.59 -38.31 21.15
C VAL A 125 17.96 -37.21 20.17
N GLY A 126 19.26 -37.04 19.91
CA GLY A 126 19.73 -36.11 18.90
C GLY A 126 19.14 -36.59 17.58
N CYS A 127 18.08 -35.94 17.13
CA CYS A 127 17.45 -36.27 15.87
C CYS A 127 18.46 -36.07 14.73
N ALA A 128 18.33 -36.89 13.69
CA ALA A 128 19.12 -36.70 12.48
C ALA A 128 18.87 -35.29 11.92
N ALA A 129 19.83 -34.75 11.16
CA ALA A 129 19.64 -33.49 10.45
C ALA A 129 18.32 -33.53 9.66
N GLY A 130 17.48 -32.50 9.84
CA GLY A 130 16.17 -32.42 9.17
C GLY A 130 15.03 -33.10 9.91
N ALA A 131 15.31 -33.66 11.09
CA ALA A 131 14.29 -34.14 11.99
C ALA A 131 14.31 -33.36 13.31
N GLU A 132 13.13 -33.09 13.84
CA GLU A 132 12.91 -32.42 15.11
C GLU A 132 12.38 -33.40 16.16
N SER A 133 12.73 -33.15 17.42
CA SER A 133 12.28 -33.97 18.55
C SER A 133 10.83 -33.64 18.90
N ILE A 134 9.99 -34.67 18.92
CA ILE A 134 8.57 -34.56 19.24
C ILE A 134 8.18 -35.77 20.10
N ASP A 135 7.76 -35.52 21.34
CA ASP A 135 7.33 -36.52 22.32
C ASP A 135 8.27 -37.75 22.45
N GLY A 136 9.58 -37.49 22.40
CA GLY A 136 10.63 -38.53 22.51
C GLY A 136 10.95 -39.29 21.21
N GLY A 137 10.32 -38.93 20.09
CA GLY A 137 10.64 -39.41 18.74
C GLY A 137 11.20 -38.30 17.84
N CYS A 138 11.61 -38.67 16.63
CA CYS A 138 12.09 -37.72 15.61
C CYS A 138 11.14 -37.70 14.42
N ALA A 139 10.75 -36.51 13.98
CA ALA A 139 9.86 -36.31 12.82
C ALA A 139 10.48 -35.32 11.84
N PRO A 140 10.26 -35.46 10.52
CA PRO A 140 10.77 -34.50 9.53
C PRO A 140 10.30 -33.07 9.82
N THR A 141 11.23 -32.11 9.77
CA THR A 141 10.93 -30.69 9.97
C THR A 141 10.04 -30.15 8.85
N ALA A 142 9.11 -29.26 9.19
CA ALA A 142 8.27 -28.59 8.21
C ALA A 142 9.11 -27.77 7.21
N PRO A 143 8.87 -27.92 5.89
CA PRO A 143 9.47 -27.06 4.88
C PRO A 143 8.98 -25.62 4.99
N ARG A 144 9.81 -24.68 4.54
CA ARG A 144 9.46 -23.25 4.54
C ARG A 144 8.78 -22.87 3.22
N PRO A 145 7.56 -22.30 3.25
CA PRO A 145 6.90 -21.76 2.06
C PRO A 145 7.78 -20.73 1.32
N LEU A 146 7.65 -20.67 -0.01
CA LEU A 146 8.32 -19.67 -0.87
C LEU A 146 7.35 -18.99 -1.83
N SER A 147 6.55 -19.76 -2.56
CA SER A 147 5.58 -19.20 -3.51
C SER A 147 4.35 -20.11 -3.67
N PRO A 148 3.19 -19.58 -4.11
CA PRO A 148 2.85 -18.15 -4.19
C PRO A 148 3.05 -17.45 -2.85
N GLN A 149 3.37 -16.16 -2.87
CA GLN A 149 3.54 -15.41 -1.62
C GLN A 149 2.24 -15.41 -0.81
N SER A 150 2.39 -15.34 0.51
CA SER A 150 1.25 -15.11 1.39
C SER A 150 0.54 -13.80 1.02
N LEU A 151 -0.79 -13.81 1.10
CA LEU A 151 -1.68 -12.68 0.87
C LEU A 151 -1.76 -12.20 -0.58
N CYS A 152 -1.17 -12.89 -1.56
CA CYS A 152 -1.18 -12.39 -2.92
C CYS A 152 -2.43 -12.77 -3.72
N GLU A 153 -2.71 -11.96 -4.74
CA GLU A 153 -3.66 -12.28 -5.80
C GLU A 153 -2.96 -13.13 -6.88
N SER A 154 -3.35 -14.40 -7.00
CA SER A 154 -2.76 -15.27 -8.02
C SER A 154 -3.44 -15.06 -9.37
N THR A 155 -2.66 -15.13 -10.46
CA THR A 155 -3.21 -15.15 -11.82
C THR A 155 -3.54 -16.56 -12.33
N SER A 156 -3.34 -17.61 -11.51
CA SER A 156 -3.62 -19.00 -11.84
C SER A 156 -4.44 -19.70 -10.77
N ARG A 157 -5.40 -20.55 -11.17
CA ARG A 157 -6.09 -21.47 -10.24
C ARG A 157 -5.35 -22.79 -10.05
N ARG A 158 -4.19 -22.97 -10.68
CA ARG A 158 -3.29 -24.13 -10.45
C ARG A 158 -1.85 -23.68 -10.28
N PRO A 159 -1.57 -22.71 -9.38
CA PRO A 159 -0.24 -22.14 -9.28
C PRO A 159 0.79 -23.20 -8.85
N VAL A 160 2.07 -22.94 -9.12
CA VAL A 160 3.15 -23.76 -8.55
C VAL A 160 3.39 -23.34 -7.12
N PHE A 161 3.09 -24.24 -6.19
CA PHE A 161 3.53 -24.11 -4.81
C PHE A 161 4.99 -24.50 -4.73
N ARG A 162 5.84 -23.66 -4.12
CA ARG A 162 7.27 -23.88 -3.92
C ARG A 162 7.63 -23.72 -2.45
N TRP A 163 8.63 -24.48 -2.02
CA TRP A 163 9.14 -24.45 -0.65
C TRP A 163 10.63 -24.78 -0.57
N ALA A 164 11.28 -24.29 0.49
CA ALA A 164 12.63 -24.66 0.86
C ALA A 164 12.60 -25.85 1.85
N LEU A 165 13.32 -26.92 1.51
CA LEU A 165 13.48 -28.08 2.38
C LEU A 165 14.56 -27.83 3.43
N ALA A 166 14.33 -28.29 4.66
CA ALA A 166 15.38 -28.42 5.64
C ALA A 166 16.38 -29.52 5.22
N VAL A 167 17.64 -29.39 5.65
CA VAL A 167 18.68 -30.39 5.37
C VAL A 167 18.24 -31.75 5.90
N GLY A 168 18.10 -32.77 5.05
CA GLY A 168 17.69 -34.13 5.45
C GLY A 168 16.20 -34.41 5.33
N VAL A 169 15.41 -33.44 4.85
CA VAL A 169 14.02 -33.64 4.40
C VAL A 169 14.02 -33.79 2.89
N ASP A 170 13.32 -34.80 2.36
CA ASP A 170 13.33 -35.14 0.94
C ASP A 170 12.10 -34.59 0.18
N GLY A 171 11.08 -34.14 0.89
CA GLY A 171 9.84 -33.67 0.30
C GLY A 171 8.89 -32.98 1.27
N ALA A 172 7.66 -32.79 0.81
CA ALA A 172 6.59 -32.20 1.60
C ALA A 172 5.25 -32.90 1.39
N VAL A 173 4.39 -32.75 2.40
CA VAL A 173 2.94 -32.89 2.31
C VAL A 173 2.34 -31.50 2.26
N LEU A 174 1.73 -31.13 1.13
CA LEU A 174 1.02 -29.88 0.92
C LEU A 174 -0.46 -30.10 1.21
N ASP A 175 -1.00 -29.38 2.18
CA ASP A 175 -2.43 -29.32 2.46
C ASP A 175 -2.99 -28.00 1.91
N LEU A 176 -4.04 -28.08 1.09
CA LEU A 176 -4.79 -26.94 0.55
C LEU A 176 -6.17 -26.90 1.20
N CYS A 177 -6.58 -25.74 1.69
CA CYS A 177 -7.68 -25.60 2.63
C CYS A 177 -8.56 -24.39 2.30
N ARG A 178 -9.84 -24.46 2.68
CA ARG A 178 -10.81 -23.36 2.56
C ARG A 178 -10.75 -22.37 3.73
N ASP A 179 -10.14 -22.79 4.83
CA ASP A 179 -10.06 -22.06 6.08
C ASP A 179 -8.67 -22.21 6.69
N ARG A 180 -8.29 -21.24 7.53
CA ARG A 180 -6.94 -21.17 8.12
C ARG A 180 -6.61 -22.35 9.03
N ASP A 181 -7.59 -22.86 9.77
CA ASP A 181 -7.39 -24.03 10.65
C ASP A 181 -7.32 -25.36 9.88
N CYS A 182 -7.64 -25.33 8.57
CA CYS A 182 -7.74 -26.48 7.68
C CYS A 182 -8.78 -27.52 8.14
N ALA A 183 -9.89 -27.06 8.73
CA ALA A 183 -11.07 -27.88 8.92
C ALA A 183 -11.70 -28.26 7.56
N GLY A 184 -11.67 -27.34 6.59
CA GLY A 184 -12.17 -27.48 5.23
C GLY A 184 -11.08 -27.87 4.23
N LEU A 185 -10.50 -29.07 4.36
CA LEU A 185 -9.49 -29.58 3.43
C LEU A 185 -10.04 -29.70 1.99
N ILE A 186 -9.33 -29.12 1.02
CA ILE A 186 -9.59 -29.21 -0.42
C ILE A 186 -8.82 -30.39 -1.00
N GLU A 187 -7.51 -30.44 -0.75
CA GLU A 187 -6.60 -31.40 -1.35
C GLU A 187 -5.37 -31.59 -0.46
N THR A 188 -4.81 -32.80 -0.44
CA THR A 188 -3.49 -33.09 0.12
C THR A 188 -2.60 -33.68 -0.97
N VAL A 189 -1.45 -33.07 -1.23
CA VAL A 189 -0.47 -33.53 -2.22
C VAL A 189 0.80 -33.97 -1.52
N ARG A 190 1.29 -35.17 -1.83
CA ARG A 190 2.57 -35.69 -1.33
C ARG A 190 3.60 -35.66 -2.44
N VAL A 191 4.71 -34.96 -2.23
CA VAL A 191 5.76 -34.83 -3.23
C VAL A 191 7.14 -34.98 -2.60
N ASN A 192 7.98 -35.84 -3.21
CA ASN A 192 9.42 -35.79 -3.01
C ASN A 192 9.99 -34.66 -3.89
N GLY A 193 10.50 -33.60 -3.28
CA GLY A 193 10.95 -32.40 -3.96
C GLY A 193 10.48 -31.10 -3.29
N THR A 194 10.64 -29.99 -4.03
CA THR A 194 10.49 -28.61 -3.55
C THR A 194 9.28 -27.88 -4.14
N SER A 195 8.42 -28.57 -4.89
CA SER A 195 7.25 -27.94 -5.49
C SER A 195 6.12 -28.92 -5.82
N ALA A 196 4.90 -28.40 -5.88
CA ALA A 196 3.72 -29.13 -6.33
C ALA A 196 2.75 -28.21 -7.07
N ARG A 197 1.85 -28.81 -7.85
CA ARG A 197 0.66 -28.14 -8.39
C ARG A 197 -0.59 -28.87 -7.88
N PRO A 198 -1.70 -28.15 -7.65
CA PRO A 198 -2.99 -28.78 -7.39
C PRO A 198 -3.38 -29.76 -8.51
N ILE A 199 -4.02 -30.88 -8.18
CA ILE A 199 -4.49 -31.86 -9.17
C ILE A 199 -5.58 -31.26 -10.07
N ALA A 200 -6.44 -30.42 -9.51
CA ALA A 200 -7.51 -29.71 -10.20
C ALA A 200 -7.38 -28.19 -10.04
N GLU A 201 -8.14 -27.42 -10.81
CA GLU A 201 -8.26 -25.98 -10.54
C GLU A 201 -8.86 -25.76 -9.16
N LEU A 202 -8.25 -24.87 -8.40
CA LEU A 202 -8.78 -24.37 -7.14
C LEU A 202 -10.11 -23.63 -7.38
N PRO A 203 -10.98 -23.53 -6.35
CA PRO A 203 -12.17 -22.70 -6.41
C PRO A 203 -11.81 -21.30 -6.94
N ALA A 204 -12.60 -20.77 -7.88
CA ALA A 204 -12.40 -19.40 -8.38
C ALA A 204 -12.86 -18.39 -7.33
N ARG A 205 -12.22 -17.22 -7.29
CA ARG A 205 -12.63 -16.09 -6.44
C ARG A 205 -12.75 -16.51 -4.99
N SER A 206 -11.67 -17.05 -4.45
CA SER A 206 -11.65 -17.62 -3.10
C SER A 206 -10.32 -17.39 -2.43
N ALA A 207 -10.38 -17.08 -1.14
CA ALA A 207 -9.28 -17.27 -0.22
C ALA A 207 -8.94 -18.77 -0.12
N ILE A 208 -7.69 -19.15 -0.40
CA ILE A 208 -7.17 -20.51 -0.26
C ILE A 208 -6.01 -20.49 0.71
N PHE A 209 -6.14 -21.28 1.78
CA PHE A 209 -5.11 -21.44 2.79
C PHE A 209 -4.27 -22.67 2.48
N TRP A 210 -2.97 -22.60 2.76
CA TRP A 210 -2.08 -23.73 2.52
C TRP A 210 -0.97 -23.83 3.55
N ARG A 211 -0.56 -25.06 3.83
CA ARG A 211 0.50 -25.37 4.79
C ARG A 211 1.26 -26.64 4.41
N LEU A 212 2.45 -26.79 4.97
CA LEU A 212 3.38 -27.87 4.64
C LEU A 212 3.72 -28.70 5.87
N ARG A 213 3.91 -30.01 5.68
CA ARG A 213 4.60 -30.90 6.62
C ARG A 213 5.77 -31.57 5.93
N GLY A 214 6.83 -31.88 6.68
CA GLY A 214 8.01 -32.55 6.11
C GLY A 214 7.70 -33.97 5.65
N LEU A 215 8.41 -34.43 4.62
CA LEU A 215 8.37 -35.82 4.16
C LEU A 215 9.81 -36.31 4.01
N ASP A 216 10.15 -37.44 4.63
CA ASP A 216 11.44 -38.08 4.42
C ASP A 216 11.40 -39.08 3.24
N GLY A 217 12.56 -39.49 2.76
CA GLY A 217 12.72 -40.43 1.65
C GLY A 217 12.28 -41.86 1.95
N ARG A 218 11.83 -42.13 3.18
CA ARG A 218 11.21 -43.40 3.60
C ARG A 218 9.69 -43.29 3.66
N GLY A 219 9.13 -42.10 3.43
CA GLY A 219 7.70 -41.82 3.46
C GLY A 219 7.14 -41.47 4.84
N ALA A 220 7.99 -41.20 5.84
CA ALA A 220 7.54 -40.68 7.13
C ALA A 220 7.17 -39.19 6.99
N GLU A 221 6.02 -38.82 7.56
CA GLU A 221 5.53 -37.44 7.56
C GLU A 221 5.91 -36.74 8.87
N GLY A 222 6.24 -35.45 8.78
CA GLY A 222 6.31 -34.54 9.92
C GLY A 222 4.93 -34.33 10.54
N VAL A 223 4.90 -33.95 11.82
CA VAL A 223 3.64 -33.64 12.53
C VAL A 223 3.47 -32.14 12.79
N ARG A 224 4.54 -31.35 12.71
CA ARG A 224 4.43 -29.87 12.73
C ARG A 224 4.18 -29.35 11.34
N HIS A 225 3.36 -28.31 11.27
CA HIS A 225 3.10 -27.58 10.05
C HIS A 225 4.02 -26.37 9.95
N SER A 226 4.29 -25.93 8.72
CA SER A 226 4.71 -24.56 8.45
C SER A 226 3.65 -23.57 8.95
N PRO A 227 3.96 -22.26 8.99
CA PRO A 227 2.93 -21.22 8.97
C PRO A 227 1.90 -21.48 7.86
N VAL A 228 0.66 -21.06 8.10
CA VAL A 228 -0.45 -21.18 7.16
C VAL A 228 -0.49 -19.92 6.32
N TRP A 229 -0.22 -20.06 5.03
CA TRP A 229 -0.25 -18.95 4.10
C TRP A 229 -1.58 -18.89 3.36
N LEU A 230 -1.94 -17.68 2.91
CA LEU A 230 -3.17 -17.40 2.18
C LEU A 230 -2.81 -16.96 0.75
N LEU A 231 -3.65 -17.30 -0.23
CA LEU A 231 -3.67 -16.66 -1.55
C LEU A 231 -5.12 -16.48 -2.03
N HIS A 232 -5.35 -15.47 -2.86
CA HIS A 232 -6.63 -15.27 -3.55
C HIS A 232 -6.57 -15.84 -4.95
N THR A 233 -7.57 -16.65 -5.32
CA THR A 233 -7.65 -17.25 -6.65
C THR A 233 -8.46 -16.40 -7.61
N PRO A 234 -8.07 -16.32 -8.89
CA PRO A 234 -8.72 -15.45 -9.85
C PRO A 234 -10.03 -16.06 -10.34
N THR A 235 -10.85 -15.24 -11.03
CA THR A 235 -12.01 -15.72 -11.80
C THR A 235 -11.59 -16.72 -12.88
N ARG A 236 -10.46 -16.47 -13.55
CA ARG A 236 -9.90 -17.31 -14.63
C ARG A 236 -8.38 -17.36 -14.55
N SER A 237 -7.80 -18.48 -14.97
CA SER A 237 -6.35 -18.62 -15.06
C SER A 237 -5.82 -17.91 -16.31
N THR A 238 -4.69 -17.24 -16.19
CA THR A 238 -3.99 -16.56 -17.29
C THR A 238 -2.87 -17.44 -17.87
N PRO A 239 -2.27 -17.07 -19.01
CA PRO A 239 -1.15 -17.80 -19.60
C PRO A 239 0.15 -17.74 -18.78
N VAL A 240 0.34 -16.69 -17.97
CA VAL A 240 1.55 -16.45 -17.18
C VAL A 240 1.18 -16.39 -15.70
N GLU A 241 1.82 -17.24 -14.91
CA GLU A 241 1.51 -17.37 -13.49
C GLU A 241 2.37 -16.39 -12.69
N THR A 242 1.71 -15.43 -12.08
CA THR A 242 2.27 -14.38 -11.25
C THR A 242 1.41 -14.24 -9.98
N CYS A 243 1.88 -13.36 -9.11
CA CYS A 243 1.36 -13.12 -7.78
C CYS A 243 1.38 -11.60 -7.64
N GLY A 244 0.20 -10.99 -7.52
CA GLY A 244 0.04 -9.54 -7.43
C GLY A 244 0.54 -8.98 -6.11
N ALA A 245 0.38 -7.66 -5.95
CA ALA A 245 0.69 -6.99 -4.69
C ALA A 245 -0.08 -7.61 -3.51
N PRO A 246 0.54 -7.70 -2.32
CA PRO A 246 -0.06 -8.40 -1.21
C PRO A 246 -1.26 -7.63 -0.65
N HIS A 247 -2.30 -8.38 -0.31
CA HIS A 247 -3.46 -7.87 0.39
C HIS A 247 -3.12 -7.54 1.85
N LEU A 248 -4.01 -6.81 2.53
CA LEU A 248 -3.91 -6.56 3.97
C LEU A 248 -4.93 -7.43 4.69
N ASP A 249 -4.48 -8.49 5.37
CA ASP A 249 -5.29 -9.29 6.29
C ASP A 249 -4.46 -9.49 7.57
N VAL A 250 -4.61 -8.56 8.52
CA VAL A 250 -3.76 -8.49 9.71
C VAL A 250 -4.11 -9.58 10.71
N ASN A 251 -5.30 -10.17 10.59
CA ASN A 251 -5.83 -11.14 11.52
C ASN A 251 -5.81 -12.58 10.96
N GLY A 252 -5.58 -12.72 9.65
CA GLY A 252 -5.40 -13.96 8.91
C GLY A 252 -6.68 -14.74 8.62
N ASP A 253 -7.86 -14.13 8.71
CA ASP A 253 -9.17 -14.79 8.58
C ASP A 253 -9.64 -14.97 7.13
N GLY A 254 -8.90 -14.43 6.15
CA GLY A 254 -9.21 -14.53 4.73
C GLY A 254 -10.18 -13.46 4.22
N TYR A 255 -10.49 -12.45 5.03
CA TYR A 255 -11.16 -11.23 4.60
C TYR A 255 -10.17 -10.08 4.66
N ASP A 256 -10.19 -9.23 3.64
CA ASP A 256 -9.29 -8.09 3.62
C ASP A 256 -9.69 -7.02 4.65
N ASP A 257 -8.69 -6.38 5.25
CA ASP A 257 -8.79 -5.46 6.38
C ASP A 257 -8.39 -4.04 5.96
N VAL A 258 -9.11 -3.01 6.39
CA VAL A 258 -8.90 -1.62 5.95
C VAL A 258 -8.04 -0.82 6.94
N ALA A 259 -7.06 -0.06 6.43
CA ALA A 259 -6.39 1.01 7.17
C ALA A 259 -6.68 2.40 6.55
N ALA A 260 -7.04 3.38 7.39
CA ALA A 260 -7.33 4.75 6.97
C ALA A 260 -6.60 5.78 7.83
N GLY A 261 -5.90 6.72 7.19
CA GLY A 261 -5.13 7.77 7.87
C GLY A 261 -5.98 8.99 8.21
N ALA A 262 -5.84 9.47 9.45
CA ALA A 262 -6.37 10.73 9.96
C ALA A 262 -5.18 11.63 10.35
N VAL A 263 -4.49 12.14 9.33
CA VAL A 263 -3.17 12.80 9.45
C VAL A 263 -3.23 14.09 10.26
N ASN A 264 -4.39 14.74 10.33
CA ASN A 264 -4.59 16.00 11.04
C ASN A 264 -4.99 15.81 12.51
N ALA A 265 -5.26 14.57 12.94
CA ALA A 265 -5.66 14.25 14.30
C ALA A 265 -4.64 14.73 15.35
N TRP A 266 -5.17 15.15 16.51
CA TRP A 266 -4.40 15.58 17.69
C TRP A 266 -3.27 16.57 17.37
N ASN A 267 -3.59 17.75 16.86
CA ASN A 267 -2.59 18.77 16.52
C ASN A 267 -1.53 18.24 15.53
N GLN A 268 -1.99 17.52 14.50
CA GLN A 268 -1.17 16.95 13.42
C GLN A 268 -0.16 15.88 13.89
N THR A 269 -0.35 15.29 15.07
CA THR A 269 0.37 14.06 15.44
C THR A 269 0.01 12.91 14.50
N GLY A 270 -1.27 12.82 14.13
CA GLY A 270 -1.80 11.84 13.17
C GLY A 270 -2.23 10.51 13.81
N GLU A 271 -3.24 9.89 13.21
CA GLU A 271 -3.76 8.57 13.57
C GLU A 271 -3.97 7.68 12.36
N VAL A 272 -4.04 6.37 12.59
CA VAL A 272 -4.50 5.38 11.62
C VAL A 272 -5.60 4.54 12.26
N HIS A 273 -6.75 4.48 11.60
CA HIS A 273 -7.90 3.69 12.03
C HIS A 273 -7.90 2.41 11.22
N VAL A 274 -7.87 1.27 11.90
CA VAL A 274 -7.84 -0.04 11.26
C VAL A 274 -9.14 -0.79 11.55
N PHE A 275 -9.75 -1.33 10.51
CA PHE A 275 -11.07 -1.96 10.51
C PHE A 275 -10.93 -3.37 9.94
N LEU A 276 -11.45 -4.37 10.66
CA LEU A 276 -11.40 -5.73 10.16
C LEU A 276 -12.49 -6.00 9.13
N GLY A 277 -12.14 -6.78 8.11
CA GLY A 277 -13.08 -7.39 7.17
C GLY A 277 -13.94 -8.45 7.83
N GLY A 278 -14.84 -9.05 7.06
CA GLY A 278 -15.62 -10.19 7.51
C GLY A 278 -16.87 -10.42 6.66
N PRO A 279 -17.67 -11.47 6.94
CA PRO A 279 -18.79 -11.88 6.08
C PRO A 279 -19.88 -10.83 5.79
N GLY A 280 -19.90 -9.72 6.55
CA GLY A 280 -20.81 -8.59 6.35
C GLY A 280 -20.13 -7.32 5.81
N GLY A 281 -18.89 -7.45 5.33
CA GLY A 281 -17.95 -6.38 5.11
C GLY A 281 -17.44 -5.75 6.41
N VAL A 282 -16.62 -4.71 6.25
CA VAL A 282 -16.07 -3.94 7.38
C VAL A 282 -17.16 -3.34 8.27
N VAL A 283 -16.90 -3.24 9.58
CA VAL A 283 -17.78 -2.53 10.54
C VAL A 283 -17.37 -1.07 10.74
N ALA A 284 -18.26 -0.22 11.29
CA ALA A 284 -18.00 1.23 11.41
C ALA A 284 -17.05 1.60 12.57
N THR A 285 -16.85 0.69 13.52
CA THR A 285 -15.95 0.89 14.65
C THR A 285 -14.58 0.30 14.30
N PRO A 286 -13.48 1.07 14.39
CA PRO A 286 -12.16 0.50 14.17
C PRO A 286 -11.84 -0.52 15.26
N TYR A 287 -11.21 -1.65 14.90
CA TYR A 287 -10.73 -2.61 15.89
C TYR A 287 -9.51 -2.03 16.63
N ARG A 288 -8.73 -1.18 15.95
CA ARG A 288 -7.56 -0.49 16.50
C ARG A 288 -7.46 0.92 15.95
N VAL A 289 -7.15 1.86 16.83
CA VAL A 289 -6.65 3.19 16.44
C VAL A 289 -5.18 3.26 16.86
N LEU A 290 -4.31 3.48 15.87
CA LEU A 290 -2.88 3.68 16.05
C LEU A 290 -2.60 5.19 16.09
N SER A 291 -1.75 5.64 17.00
CA SER A 291 -1.45 7.07 17.16
C SER A 291 0.03 7.35 16.96
N GLY A 292 0.32 8.43 16.25
CA GLY A 292 1.67 8.97 16.12
C GLY A 292 2.25 9.44 17.45
N ARG A 293 3.57 9.71 17.44
CA ARG A 293 4.27 10.34 18.56
C ARG A 293 4.77 11.72 18.16
N GLY A 294 4.65 12.68 19.08
CA GLY A 294 5.09 14.06 18.87
C GLY A 294 4.10 14.89 18.05
N VAL A 295 4.05 16.19 18.35
CA VAL A 295 3.18 17.15 17.64
C VAL A 295 3.68 17.34 16.21
N GLY A 296 2.77 17.35 15.23
CA GLY A 296 3.12 17.62 13.83
C GLY A 296 3.82 16.48 13.08
N GLY A 297 3.87 15.27 13.65
CA GLY A 297 4.56 14.12 13.06
C GLY A 297 3.95 13.59 11.76
N ALA A 298 2.68 13.93 11.48
CA ALA A 298 1.92 13.46 10.31
C ALA A 298 1.90 11.91 10.20
N PHE A 299 1.71 11.21 11.32
CA PHE A 299 1.54 9.76 11.31
C PHE A 299 0.29 9.36 10.53
N GLY A 300 0.42 8.39 9.64
CA GLY A 300 -0.63 8.01 8.69
C GLY A 300 -0.57 8.79 7.37
N ALA A 301 0.46 9.61 7.11
CA ALA A 301 0.59 10.34 5.84
C ALA A 301 0.96 9.46 4.64
N ALA A 302 1.42 8.23 4.90
CA ALA A 302 1.57 7.16 3.92
C ALA A 302 1.24 5.85 4.60
N LEU A 303 0.60 4.93 3.89
CA LEU A 303 0.15 3.66 4.40
C LEU A 303 0.29 2.61 3.28
N ALA A 304 0.59 1.35 3.62
CA ALA A 304 0.52 0.22 2.68
C ALA A 304 0.38 -1.11 3.43
N SER A 305 -0.23 -2.13 2.81
CA SER A 305 0.10 -3.51 3.18
C SER A 305 1.57 -3.74 2.89
N ALA A 306 2.30 -4.31 3.85
CA ALA A 306 3.68 -4.73 3.63
C ALA A 306 3.78 -6.21 3.24
N GLY A 307 2.65 -6.89 3.04
CA GLY A 307 2.59 -8.34 2.88
C GLY A 307 3.00 -9.08 4.14
N ASP A 308 3.56 -10.28 3.97
CA ASP A 308 4.04 -11.12 5.07
C ASP A 308 5.58 -11.00 5.19
N LEU A 309 6.03 -9.96 5.88
CA LEU A 309 7.44 -9.61 6.06
C LEU A 309 8.19 -10.62 6.95
N ASN A 310 7.48 -11.37 7.80
CA ASN A 310 8.07 -12.29 8.77
C ASN A 310 7.83 -13.79 8.44
N GLY A 311 6.99 -14.08 7.45
CA GLY A 311 6.65 -15.41 6.95
C GLY A 311 5.64 -16.17 7.81
N ASP A 312 4.91 -15.50 8.72
CA ASP A 312 4.00 -16.13 9.67
C ASP A 312 2.56 -16.33 9.12
N GLY A 313 2.31 -15.86 7.91
CA GLY A 313 1.06 -15.99 7.19
C GLY A 313 0.00 -14.95 7.55
N TYR A 314 0.36 -13.86 8.23
CA TYR A 314 -0.50 -12.72 8.53
C TYR A 314 0.03 -11.46 7.83
N GLY A 315 -0.86 -10.49 7.59
CA GLY A 315 -0.49 -9.23 6.92
C GLY A 315 0.12 -8.20 7.85
N GLU A 316 1.20 -7.59 7.40
CA GLU A 316 1.81 -6.42 8.04
C GLU A 316 1.23 -5.11 7.51
N LEU A 317 1.06 -4.14 8.40
CA LEU A 317 0.78 -2.76 8.04
C LEU A 317 2.03 -1.90 8.22
N VAL A 318 2.40 -1.13 7.21
CA VAL A 318 3.41 -0.07 7.34
C VAL A 318 2.78 1.31 7.36
N VAL A 319 3.24 2.17 8.27
CA VAL A 319 2.73 3.53 8.47
C VAL A 319 3.86 4.56 8.42
N GLY A 320 3.77 5.50 7.48
CA GLY A 320 4.66 6.64 7.36
C GLY A 320 4.29 7.81 8.27
N ALA A 321 5.31 8.48 8.82
CA ALA A 321 5.22 9.71 9.59
C ALA A 321 6.38 10.64 9.19
N PRO A 322 6.34 11.24 7.99
CA PRO A 322 7.49 11.94 7.40
C PRO A 322 7.92 13.20 8.16
N ARG A 323 7.08 13.72 9.04
CA ARG A 323 7.39 14.90 9.86
C ARG A 323 7.73 14.56 11.30
N ALA A 324 7.78 13.27 11.64
CA ALA A 324 8.17 12.82 12.97
C ALA A 324 9.57 13.33 13.34
N THR A 325 9.75 13.62 14.63
CA THR A 325 10.98 14.17 15.19
C THR A 325 11.60 13.24 16.24
N PRO A 326 11.96 12.00 15.89
CA PRO A 326 12.62 11.08 16.82
C PRO A 326 13.92 11.72 17.35
N GLY A 327 14.15 11.58 18.66
CA GLY A 327 15.31 12.20 19.32
C GLY A 327 15.36 13.73 19.24
N GLU A 328 14.20 14.38 19.04
CA GLU A 328 14.06 15.84 18.88
C GLU A 328 14.74 16.43 17.63
N VAL A 329 15.08 15.57 16.65
CA VAL A 329 15.66 16.01 15.38
C VAL A 329 14.52 16.30 14.40
N ALA A 330 14.43 17.55 13.92
CA ALA A 330 13.30 17.99 13.12
C ALA A 330 13.23 17.32 11.73
N GLY A 331 12.04 16.83 11.35
CA GLY A 331 11.75 16.37 9.99
C GLY A 331 12.55 15.15 9.52
N VAL A 332 13.07 14.34 10.45
CA VAL A 332 13.76 13.09 10.13
C VAL A 332 12.79 12.08 9.50
N GLY A 333 11.59 11.98 10.09
CA GLY A 333 10.55 11.05 9.66
C GLY A 333 10.78 9.62 10.13
N THR A 334 9.69 8.84 10.15
CA THR A 334 9.70 7.41 10.47
C THR A 334 8.76 6.61 9.58
N ALA A 335 9.02 5.31 9.44
CA ALA A 335 8.06 4.31 8.98
C ALA A 335 7.93 3.23 10.07
N SER A 336 6.70 2.95 10.52
CA SER A 336 6.41 1.98 11.57
C SER A 336 5.73 0.75 10.98
N VAL A 337 6.32 -0.43 11.20
CA VAL A 337 5.80 -1.72 10.74
C VAL A 337 5.07 -2.39 11.90
N TYR A 338 3.80 -2.70 11.71
CA TYR A 338 2.94 -3.42 12.64
C TYR A 338 2.74 -4.85 12.15
N PHE A 339 3.26 -5.82 12.89
CA PHE A 339 3.15 -7.24 12.56
C PHE A 339 1.76 -7.77 12.86
N GLY A 340 1.20 -8.50 11.90
CA GLY A 340 -0.07 -9.18 12.02
C GLY A 340 -0.01 -10.32 13.05
N GLY A 341 -1.12 -11.02 13.19
CA GLY A 341 -1.17 -12.23 14.00
C GLY A 341 -2.58 -12.68 14.34
N PRO A 342 -2.71 -13.77 15.12
CA PRO A 342 -4.01 -14.28 15.52
C PRO A 342 -4.83 -13.18 16.25
N GLY A 343 -5.91 -12.73 15.62
CA GLY A 343 -6.76 -11.65 16.16
C GLY A 343 -6.24 -10.22 15.94
N GLY A 344 -5.26 -10.03 15.06
CA GLY A 344 -4.71 -8.73 14.66
C GLY A 344 -3.30 -8.47 15.19
N PHE A 345 -2.91 -7.20 15.24
CA PHE A 345 -1.52 -6.80 15.50
C PHE A 345 -0.92 -7.37 16.80
N THR A 346 0.31 -7.86 16.70
CA THR A 346 1.09 -8.41 17.80
C THR A 346 2.23 -7.47 18.21
N GLY A 347 2.48 -7.35 19.52
CA GLY A 347 3.63 -6.60 20.04
C GLY A 347 3.62 -5.08 19.79
N LEU A 348 4.82 -4.49 19.81
CA LEU A 348 5.08 -3.09 19.46
C LEU A 348 5.56 -3.00 18.02
N PRO A 349 5.32 -1.87 17.31
CA PRO A 349 5.78 -1.73 15.94
C PRO A 349 7.31 -1.68 15.87
N PHE A 350 7.87 -2.25 14.81
CA PHE A 350 9.26 -2.01 14.43
C PHE A 350 9.37 -0.66 13.72
N VAL A 351 10.27 0.21 14.19
CA VAL A 351 10.35 1.60 13.70
C VAL A 351 11.63 1.80 12.91
N LEU A 352 11.45 2.07 11.61
CA LEU A 352 12.47 2.58 10.71
C LEU A 352 12.48 4.11 10.85
N GLN A 353 13.66 4.70 11.04
CA GLN A 353 13.81 6.14 11.22
C GLN A 353 14.98 6.66 10.39
N GLY A 354 14.85 7.88 9.88
CA GLY A 354 15.98 8.59 9.31
C GLY A 354 17.03 8.95 10.36
N VAL A 355 18.10 9.59 9.92
CA VAL A 355 19.22 9.98 10.81
C VAL A 355 19.60 11.45 10.72
N THR A 356 19.21 12.15 9.66
CA THR A 356 19.51 13.56 9.42
C THR A 356 18.24 14.42 9.31
N VAL A 357 18.39 15.71 9.62
CA VAL A 357 17.31 16.71 9.59
C VAL A 357 16.72 16.82 8.19
N GLY A 358 15.38 16.76 8.09
CA GLY A 358 14.67 16.98 6.83
C GLY A 358 14.74 15.83 5.82
N GLU A 359 15.15 14.63 6.24
CA GLU A 359 15.08 13.44 5.37
C GLU A 359 13.65 13.11 4.94
N HIS A 360 12.70 13.28 5.86
CA HIS A 360 11.31 12.88 5.70
C HIS A 360 11.15 11.41 5.30
N VAL A 361 11.84 10.50 6.01
CA VAL A 361 11.63 9.05 5.88
C VAL A 361 10.17 8.70 6.15
N GLY A 362 9.60 7.81 5.35
CA GLY A 362 8.18 7.46 5.44
C GLY A 362 7.28 8.48 4.74
N ALA A 363 7.81 9.27 3.80
CA ALA A 363 7.01 10.14 2.94
C ALA A 363 6.11 9.34 2.00
N SER A 364 6.57 8.16 1.59
CA SER A 364 5.82 7.13 0.88
C SER A 364 6.30 5.77 1.37
N VAL A 365 5.43 4.75 1.31
CA VAL A 365 5.72 3.37 1.74
C VAL A 365 4.98 2.41 0.82
N ALA A 366 5.56 1.24 0.52
CA ALA A 366 4.91 0.19 -0.24
C ALA A 366 5.45 -1.19 0.16
N GLY A 367 4.57 -2.17 0.40
CA GLY A 367 4.94 -3.58 0.34
C GLY A 367 5.15 -3.97 -1.11
N ILE A 368 6.38 -4.32 -1.48
CA ILE A 368 6.72 -4.54 -2.88
C ILE A 368 6.57 -6.00 -3.31
N GLY A 369 6.31 -6.94 -2.39
CA GLY A 369 6.28 -8.38 -2.64
C GLY A 369 7.64 -9.05 -2.43
N ASP A 370 7.87 -10.25 -2.99
CA ASP A 370 9.15 -10.97 -2.94
C ASP A 370 10.11 -10.43 -4.00
N LEU A 371 10.99 -9.51 -3.65
CA LEU A 371 11.88 -8.95 -4.67
C LEU A 371 13.02 -9.94 -5.00
N ASP A 372 13.39 -10.83 -4.07
CA ASP A 372 14.53 -11.74 -4.20
C ASP A 372 14.21 -13.25 -4.15
N GLY A 373 12.93 -13.58 -4.04
CA GLY A 373 12.39 -14.95 -4.14
C GLY A 373 12.69 -15.79 -2.89
N ASP A 374 12.91 -15.14 -1.76
CA ASP A 374 13.27 -15.80 -0.52
C ASP A 374 12.07 -16.25 0.31
N GLY A 375 10.84 -15.91 -0.08
CA GLY A 375 9.60 -16.27 0.60
C GLY A 375 9.17 -15.30 1.69
N TYR A 376 9.81 -14.15 1.86
CA TYR A 376 9.31 -13.07 2.71
C TYR A 376 8.89 -11.88 1.85
N GLY A 377 7.90 -11.13 2.31
CA GLY A 377 7.58 -9.83 1.72
C GLY A 377 8.71 -8.84 1.95
N ASP A 378 8.91 -7.92 1.00
CA ASP A 378 9.85 -6.81 1.11
C ASP A 378 9.14 -5.45 1.18
N LEU A 379 9.82 -4.46 1.76
CA LEU A 379 9.29 -3.13 2.01
C LEU A 379 10.14 -2.06 1.33
N ALA A 380 9.49 -1.12 0.63
CA ALA A 380 10.11 0.12 0.16
C ALA A 380 9.63 1.32 0.99
N VAL A 381 10.56 2.21 1.36
CA VAL A 381 10.30 3.45 2.09
C VAL A 381 10.95 4.61 1.36
N GLY A 382 10.12 5.59 0.96
CA GLY A 382 10.56 6.83 0.33
C GLY A 382 10.96 7.91 1.34
N ALA A 383 11.93 8.72 0.92
CA ALA A 383 12.36 9.93 1.63
C ALA A 383 12.55 11.06 0.63
N THR A 384 12.01 12.25 0.94
CA THR A 384 12.00 13.39 -0.01
C THR A 384 13.36 14.10 -0.13
N SER A 385 14.29 13.83 0.79
CA SER A 385 15.68 14.28 0.73
C SER A 385 16.64 13.09 0.70
N ASP A 386 17.83 13.31 0.15
CA ASP A 386 18.94 12.35 0.24
C ASP A 386 19.77 12.57 1.52
N LEU A 387 20.75 11.68 1.73
CA LEU A 387 21.61 11.68 2.93
C LEU A 387 22.68 12.79 2.93
N ASP A 388 22.80 13.56 1.85
CA ASP A 388 23.78 14.65 1.74
C ASP A 388 23.19 16.04 2.07
N GLY A 389 21.89 16.11 2.38
CA GLY A 389 21.19 17.33 2.76
C GLY A 389 20.71 18.17 1.58
N SER A 390 20.85 17.69 0.34
CA SER A 390 20.31 18.32 -0.85
C SER A 390 18.79 18.16 -0.90
N PHE A 391 18.07 19.20 -0.44
CA PHE A 391 16.61 19.20 -0.46
C PHE A 391 16.08 18.81 -1.86
N GLY A 392 15.26 17.76 -1.88
CA GLY A 392 14.51 17.36 -3.06
C GLY A 392 15.23 16.48 -4.08
N ARG A 393 16.45 15.96 -3.83
CA ARG A 393 16.97 14.88 -4.70
C ARG A 393 16.18 13.57 -4.51
N GLY A 394 15.85 13.28 -3.25
CA GLY A 394 15.04 12.14 -2.82
C GLY A 394 15.73 10.78 -2.95
N ARG A 395 15.21 9.79 -2.21
CA ARG A 395 15.66 8.40 -2.25
C ARG A 395 14.54 7.40 -1.93
N VAL A 396 14.79 6.15 -2.25
CA VAL A 396 14.02 4.98 -1.80
C VAL A 396 14.98 4.02 -1.10
N ASP A 397 14.60 3.62 0.12
CA ASP A 397 15.26 2.60 0.92
C ASP A 397 14.43 1.33 0.89
N VAL A 398 15.04 0.20 0.51
CA VAL A 398 14.39 -1.11 0.42
C VAL A 398 14.89 -2.00 1.54
N PHE A 399 13.97 -2.59 2.30
CA PHE A 399 14.20 -3.46 3.43
C PHE A 399 13.68 -4.84 3.08
N ARG A 400 14.58 -5.83 3.14
CA ARG A 400 14.18 -7.21 2.92
C ARG A 400 13.51 -7.80 4.16
N GLY A 401 12.49 -8.61 3.93
CA GLY A 401 11.86 -9.44 4.95
C GLY A 401 12.81 -10.53 5.48
N GLY A 402 12.31 -11.29 6.45
CA GLY A 402 13.09 -12.36 7.07
C GLY A 402 12.32 -13.01 8.21
N ALA A 403 12.82 -14.13 8.75
CA ALA A 403 12.13 -14.87 9.82
C ALA A 403 11.83 -14.05 11.11
N THR A 404 12.41 -12.86 11.26
CA THR A 404 12.16 -11.92 12.36
C THR A 404 11.55 -10.60 11.88
N GLY A 405 11.04 -10.56 10.66
CA GLY A 405 10.65 -9.34 9.95
C GLY A 405 11.83 -8.58 9.35
N VAL A 406 11.64 -7.28 9.16
CA VAL A 406 12.63 -6.38 8.52
C VAL A 406 13.78 -5.97 9.45
N GLY A 407 14.96 -5.76 8.87
CA GLY A 407 16.14 -5.22 9.56
C GLY A 407 16.13 -3.68 9.69
N ALA A 408 16.97 -3.15 10.59
CA ALA A 408 17.07 -1.69 10.82
C ALA A 408 17.79 -0.92 9.69
N ALA A 409 18.57 -1.62 8.86
CA ALA A 409 19.31 -1.03 7.75
C ALA A 409 18.72 -1.49 6.42
N PRO A 410 18.65 -0.60 5.40
CA PRO A 410 18.17 -1.00 4.09
C PRO A 410 19.11 -2.00 3.43
N SER A 411 18.54 -2.98 2.73
CA SER A 411 19.28 -3.88 1.85
C SER A 411 19.69 -3.18 0.56
N TYR A 412 18.88 -2.24 0.07
CA TYR A 412 19.18 -1.42 -1.09
C TYR A 412 18.77 0.02 -0.84
N THR A 413 19.59 0.98 -1.26
CA THR A 413 19.20 2.39 -1.37
C THR A 413 19.33 2.83 -2.81
N ARG A 414 18.33 3.56 -3.31
CA ARG A 414 18.33 4.21 -4.62
C ARG A 414 18.11 5.70 -4.42
N THR A 415 19.09 6.50 -4.79
CA THR A 415 19.00 7.96 -4.72
C THR A 415 18.65 8.51 -6.11
N GLY A 416 17.80 9.52 -6.17
CA GLY A 416 17.54 10.25 -7.41
C GLY A 416 18.83 10.83 -8.01
N THR A 417 18.82 11.22 -9.28
CA THR A 417 19.98 11.82 -9.95
C THR A 417 19.86 13.33 -10.12
N THR A 418 18.63 13.85 -10.05
CA THR A 418 18.31 15.27 -10.27
C THR A 418 17.88 15.92 -8.95
N THR A 419 18.46 17.07 -8.62
CA THR A 419 18.04 17.86 -7.46
C THR A 419 16.62 18.41 -7.66
N SER A 420 15.85 18.52 -6.57
CA SER A 420 14.43 18.94 -6.60
C SER A 420 13.48 18.08 -7.45
N ALA A 421 13.88 16.87 -7.86
CA ALA A 421 13.04 15.93 -8.58
C ALA A 421 12.09 15.14 -7.67
N PHE A 422 12.42 15.05 -6.36
CA PHE A 422 11.70 14.27 -5.35
C PHE A 422 11.57 12.79 -5.73
N PHE A 423 12.68 12.16 -6.15
CA PHE A 423 12.70 10.72 -6.41
C PHE A 423 12.32 9.95 -5.15
N GLY A 424 11.39 9.00 -5.26
CA GLY A 424 10.87 8.28 -4.10
C GLY A 424 9.85 9.07 -3.28
N SER A 425 9.34 10.20 -3.77
CA SER A 425 8.17 10.85 -3.14
C SER A 425 6.89 10.04 -3.29
N GLU A 426 6.84 9.15 -4.27
CA GLU A 426 5.83 8.11 -4.43
C GLU A 426 6.52 6.78 -4.74
N VAL A 427 6.13 5.72 -4.06
CA VAL A 427 6.58 4.34 -4.32
C VAL A 427 5.37 3.42 -4.31
N ALA A 428 5.38 2.40 -5.15
CA ALA A 428 4.35 1.38 -5.24
C ALA A 428 4.99 0.03 -5.61
N SER A 429 4.29 -1.08 -5.34
CA SER A 429 4.62 -2.34 -5.98
C SER A 429 4.32 -2.21 -7.47
N ALA A 430 5.24 -2.69 -8.31
CA ALA A 430 4.93 -2.90 -9.72
C ALA A 430 4.26 -4.26 -9.95
N GLY A 431 4.18 -5.13 -8.94
CA GLY A 431 3.90 -6.55 -9.10
C GLY A 431 5.02 -7.23 -9.91
N ASP A 432 4.73 -8.38 -10.50
CA ASP A 432 5.65 -9.06 -11.43
C ASP A 432 5.32 -8.61 -12.87
N VAL A 433 6.00 -7.56 -13.35
CA VAL A 433 5.69 -6.95 -14.66
C VAL A 433 6.35 -7.68 -15.83
N ASN A 434 7.30 -8.59 -15.55
CA ASN A 434 8.04 -9.35 -16.55
C ASN A 434 7.80 -10.87 -16.49
N GLY A 435 7.01 -11.35 -15.54
CA GLY A 435 6.58 -12.73 -15.35
C GLY A 435 7.71 -13.67 -14.95
N ASP A 436 8.73 -13.17 -14.23
CA ASP A 436 9.88 -13.96 -13.82
C ASP A 436 9.75 -14.59 -12.42
N GLY A 437 8.65 -14.28 -11.73
CA GLY A 437 8.31 -14.77 -10.40
C GLY A 437 8.90 -13.95 -9.26
N PHE A 438 9.53 -12.80 -9.55
CA PHE A 438 9.99 -11.83 -8.58
C PHE A 438 9.14 -10.56 -8.68
N ALA A 439 8.93 -9.91 -7.55
CA ALA A 439 8.19 -8.65 -7.52
C ALA A 439 9.10 -7.47 -7.87
N ASP A 440 8.51 -6.47 -8.53
CA ASP A 440 9.21 -5.32 -9.07
C ASP A 440 8.85 -4.03 -8.30
N LEU A 441 9.75 -3.03 -8.35
CA LEU A 441 9.58 -1.74 -7.66
C LEU A 441 9.20 -0.62 -8.65
N PHE A 442 8.19 0.16 -8.30
CA PHE A 442 7.78 1.36 -9.02
C PHE A 442 8.12 2.65 -8.25
N VAL A 443 8.83 3.59 -8.88
CA VAL A 443 9.29 4.83 -8.21
C VAL A 443 8.95 6.09 -9.00
N GLY A 444 8.38 7.07 -8.31
CA GLY A 444 7.99 8.37 -8.86
C GLY A 444 9.02 9.46 -8.54
N ALA A 445 9.20 10.37 -9.49
CA ALA A 445 9.90 11.65 -9.29
C ALA A 445 9.10 12.74 -10.02
N PRO A 446 8.10 13.34 -9.38
CA PRO A 446 7.10 14.20 -10.03
C PRO A 446 7.66 15.52 -10.59
N LEU A 447 8.91 15.84 -10.26
CA LEU A 447 9.65 16.98 -10.83
C LEU A 447 10.95 16.53 -11.52
N GLY A 448 11.05 15.24 -11.87
CA GLY A 448 12.17 14.68 -12.61
C GLY A 448 12.38 15.35 -13.97
N SER A 449 13.65 15.44 -14.35
CA SER A 449 14.09 15.96 -15.64
C SER A 449 14.79 14.84 -16.41
N VAL A 450 14.41 14.63 -17.67
CA VAL A 450 14.97 13.55 -18.50
C VAL A 450 15.19 14.03 -19.93
N ALA A 451 16.27 13.57 -20.57
CA ALA A 451 16.60 13.88 -21.96
C ALA A 451 16.56 15.38 -22.31
N GLY A 452 16.97 16.25 -21.38
CA GLY A 452 16.99 17.70 -21.55
C GLY A 452 15.64 18.40 -21.35
N ARG A 453 14.58 17.66 -21.00
CA ARG A 453 13.26 18.21 -20.65
C ARG A 453 13.20 18.41 -19.15
N ASP A 454 13.07 19.66 -18.73
CA ASP A 454 13.10 20.02 -17.31
C ASP A 454 11.73 19.80 -16.65
N ARG A 455 11.71 19.21 -15.45
CA ARG A 455 10.54 19.07 -14.57
C ARG A 455 9.29 18.50 -15.25
N VAL A 456 9.48 17.60 -16.21
CA VAL A 456 8.38 16.91 -16.89
C VAL A 456 7.78 15.80 -16.03
N GLY A 457 8.39 15.49 -14.89
CA GLY A 457 8.02 14.36 -14.04
C GLY A 457 8.46 13.05 -14.65
N THR A 458 8.84 12.08 -13.83
CA THR A 458 9.26 10.75 -14.28
C THR A 458 8.71 9.65 -13.39
N ALA A 459 8.47 8.48 -13.97
CA ALA A 459 8.18 7.24 -13.25
C ALA A 459 9.12 6.14 -13.77
N SER A 460 9.69 5.35 -12.87
CA SER A 460 10.73 4.35 -13.18
C SER A 460 10.42 2.99 -12.57
N VAL A 461 10.59 1.92 -13.34
CA VAL A 461 10.40 0.53 -12.87
C VAL A 461 11.75 -0.15 -12.74
N TYR A 462 12.00 -0.76 -11.59
CA TYR A 462 13.19 -1.54 -11.28
C TYR A 462 12.78 -2.98 -11.09
N LEU A 463 13.42 -3.89 -11.83
CA LEU A 463 13.06 -5.31 -11.76
C LEU A 463 13.69 -5.97 -10.54
N GLY A 464 12.93 -6.87 -9.90
CA GLY A 464 13.40 -7.84 -8.92
C GLY A 464 14.24 -8.95 -9.58
N GLY A 465 14.66 -9.91 -8.77
CA GLY A 465 15.40 -11.07 -9.24
C GLY A 465 16.19 -11.75 -8.13
N ALA A 466 16.75 -12.92 -8.41
CA ALA A 466 17.49 -13.72 -7.41
C ALA A 466 18.72 -13.01 -6.78
N ALA A 467 19.23 -11.93 -7.38
CA ALA A 467 20.30 -11.08 -6.79
C ALA A 467 19.73 -9.85 -6.03
N GLY A 468 18.41 -9.80 -5.90
CA GLY A 468 17.58 -8.67 -5.56
C GLY A 468 17.52 -7.60 -6.64
N LEU A 469 17.31 -6.35 -6.21
CA LEU A 469 16.80 -5.28 -7.06
C LEU A 469 17.84 -4.85 -8.10
N ALA A 470 17.42 -4.75 -9.36
CA ALA A 470 18.26 -4.27 -10.45
C ALA A 470 18.88 -2.89 -10.16
N ALA A 471 20.13 -2.70 -10.56
CA ALA A 471 20.86 -1.44 -10.34
C ALA A 471 20.35 -0.29 -11.22
N SER A 472 19.82 -0.60 -12.40
CA SER A 472 19.25 0.34 -13.36
C SER A 472 17.76 0.06 -13.58
N PRO A 473 16.94 1.09 -13.82
CA PRO A 473 15.54 0.88 -14.13
C PRO A 473 15.40 0.17 -15.48
N ALA A 474 14.46 -0.77 -15.58
CA ALA A 474 14.09 -1.40 -16.84
C ALA A 474 13.34 -0.43 -17.76
N ARG A 475 12.58 0.52 -17.18
CA ARG A 475 11.89 1.59 -17.90
C ARG A 475 11.89 2.88 -17.11
N VAL A 476 11.93 3.99 -17.84
CA VAL A 476 11.70 5.35 -17.33
C VAL A 476 10.75 6.03 -18.30
N TRP A 477 9.59 6.46 -17.81
CA TRP A 477 8.66 7.30 -18.54
C TRP A 477 8.69 8.72 -18.01
N ALA A 478 8.19 9.66 -18.81
CA ALA A 478 8.08 11.05 -18.43
C ALA A 478 6.78 11.66 -18.95
N GLY A 479 6.31 12.70 -18.27
CA GLY A 479 5.16 13.47 -18.71
C GLY A 479 5.43 14.22 -20.01
N ASP A 480 4.38 14.79 -20.60
CA ASP A 480 4.47 15.52 -21.88
C ASP A 480 4.70 17.02 -21.66
N SER A 481 4.13 17.56 -20.59
CA SER A 481 4.24 18.99 -20.25
C SER A 481 5.24 19.29 -19.14
N LEU A 482 5.74 20.53 -19.14
CA LEU A 482 6.46 21.11 -18.01
C LEU A 482 5.56 21.09 -16.77
N ASP A 483 6.11 20.68 -15.63
CA ASP A 483 5.42 20.61 -14.34
C ASP A 483 4.14 19.76 -14.36
N SER A 484 4.03 18.77 -15.27
CA SER A 484 2.86 17.88 -15.39
C SER A 484 2.56 17.06 -14.13
N ARG A 485 3.54 16.92 -13.24
CA ARG A 485 3.53 16.03 -12.08
C ARG A 485 3.39 14.57 -12.46
N PHE A 486 3.85 14.16 -13.64
CA PHE A 486 3.92 12.76 -14.01
C PHE A 486 4.77 11.97 -12.99
N GLY A 487 4.19 10.91 -12.42
CA GLY A 487 4.81 10.14 -11.34
C GLY A 487 4.54 10.72 -9.94
N SER A 488 3.48 11.51 -9.78
CA SER A 488 3.00 11.99 -8.46
C SER A 488 2.01 11.05 -7.79
N ALA A 489 1.45 10.10 -8.54
CA ALA A 489 0.65 8.99 -8.04
C ALA A 489 1.00 7.76 -8.88
N LEU A 490 1.25 6.63 -8.22
CA LEU A 490 1.65 5.37 -8.84
C LEU A 490 0.83 4.24 -8.24
N ALA A 491 0.53 3.23 -9.05
CA ALA A 491 -0.01 1.96 -8.55
C ALA A 491 0.29 0.82 -9.52
N GLY A 492 0.37 -0.39 -8.98
CA GLY A 492 0.06 -1.59 -9.75
C GLY A 492 -1.41 -1.55 -10.18
N ALA A 493 -1.68 -1.68 -11.47
CA ALA A 493 -3.03 -1.72 -12.01
C ALA A 493 -3.65 -3.13 -11.97
N GLY A 494 -2.90 -4.14 -11.50
CA GLY A 494 -3.26 -5.56 -11.64
C GLY A 494 -3.06 -6.03 -13.07
N ASP A 495 -3.61 -7.19 -13.43
CA ASP A 495 -3.63 -7.70 -14.80
C ASP A 495 -4.88 -7.19 -15.53
N VAL A 496 -4.81 -6.00 -16.11
CA VAL A 496 -5.97 -5.32 -16.72
C VAL A 496 -6.33 -5.89 -18.09
N ASN A 497 -5.43 -6.67 -18.68
CA ASN A 497 -5.56 -7.23 -20.02
C ASN A 497 -5.73 -8.76 -20.06
N GLY A 498 -5.53 -9.44 -18.93
CA GLY A 498 -5.71 -10.87 -18.77
C GLY A 498 -4.56 -11.75 -19.25
N ASP A 499 -3.36 -11.21 -19.43
CA ASP A 499 -2.21 -11.92 -19.97
C ASP A 499 -1.30 -12.54 -18.89
N GLY A 500 -1.58 -12.23 -17.61
CA GLY A 500 -0.87 -12.73 -16.45
C GLY A 500 0.31 -11.88 -16.01
N PHE A 501 0.64 -10.77 -16.68
CA PHE A 501 1.64 -9.82 -16.20
C PHE A 501 0.98 -8.72 -15.37
N SER A 502 1.71 -8.19 -14.39
CA SER A 502 1.24 -6.99 -13.69
C SER A 502 1.34 -5.77 -14.61
N ASP A 503 0.28 -4.97 -14.67
CA ASP A 503 0.22 -3.71 -15.39
C ASP A 503 0.37 -2.52 -14.44
N LEU A 504 0.65 -1.34 -14.98
CA LEU A 504 0.98 -0.15 -14.19
C LEU A 504 0.15 1.05 -14.59
N VAL A 505 -0.11 1.95 -13.65
CA VAL A 505 -0.73 3.24 -13.90
C VAL A 505 0.07 4.39 -13.29
N VAL A 506 0.18 5.51 -14.02
CA VAL A 506 0.85 6.73 -13.58
C VAL A 506 -0.07 7.92 -13.67
N GLY A 507 -0.22 8.65 -12.56
CA GLY A 507 -0.92 9.93 -12.49
C GLY A 507 -0.04 11.13 -12.87
N ALA A 508 -0.63 12.09 -13.56
CA ALA A 508 -0.03 13.36 -13.95
C ALA A 508 -1.05 14.49 -13.83
N TRP A 509 -1.43 14.86 -12.61
CA TRP A 509 -2.57 15.77 -12.36
C TRP A 509 -2.38 17.21 -12.85
N GLN A 510 -1.19 17.63 -13.27
CA GLN A 510 -0.97 18.94 -13.88
C GLN A 510 -0.73 18.90 -15.39
N GLU A 511 -0.89 17.73 -16.03
CA GLU A 511 -0.69 17.57 -17.47
C GLU A 511 -1.55 18.55 -18.30
N THR A 512 -0.96 19.06 -19.39
CA THR A 512 -1.64 19.98 -20.30
C THR A 512 -2.28 19.19 -21.42
N VAL A 513 -3.62 19.22 -21.47
CA VAL A 513 -4.38 18.46 -22.46
C VAL A 513 -5.23 19.41 -23.28
N GLY A 514 -5.15 19.31 -24.61
CA GLY A 514 -5.88 20.20 -25.52
C GLY A 514 -5.49 21.68 -25.40
N GLY A 515 -4.30 21.98 -24.87
CA GLY A 515 -3.82 23.35 -24.64
C GLY A 515 -4.20 23.96 -23.29
N GLU A 516 -4.87 23.21 -22.41
CA GLU A 516 -5.25 23.66 -21.07
C GLU A 516 -4.43 22.94 -19.99
N THR A 517 -3.63 23.71 -19.24
CA THR A 517 -2.81 23.22 -18.13
C THR A 517 -3.67 22.81 -16.94
N GLY A 518 -3.32 21.72 -16.27
CA GLY A 518 -4.04 21.26 -15.09
C GLY A 518 -5.31 20.47 -15.40
N ARG A 519 -5.49 20.00 -16.63
CA ARG A 519 -6.53 18.99 -16.92
C ARG A 519 -6.18 17.66 -16.29
N GLY A 520 -4.90 17.29 -16.35
CA GLY A 520 -4.38 16.06 -15.78
C GLY A 520 -4.61 14.83 -16.66
N ALA A 521 -3.86 13.78 -16.39
CA ALA A 521 -3.93 12.51 -17.11
C ALA A 521 -3.57 11.32 -16.21
N ALA A 522 -4.02 10.12 -16.60
CA ALA A 522 -3.52 8.85 -16.12
C ALA A 522 -3.06 7.98 -17.29
N SER A 523 -1.83 7.46 -17.23
CA SER A 523 -1.22 6.65 -18.28
C SER A 523 -1.07 5.20 -17.81
N VAL A 524 -1.62 4.26 -18.57
CA VAL A 524 -1.58 2.82 -18.30
C VAL A 524 -0.52 2.17 -19.18
N TYR A 525 0.37 1.38 -18.56
CA TYR A 525 1.45 0.65 -19.21
C TYR A 525 1.26 -0.84 -18.94
N LEU A 526 1.18 -1.62 -20.01
CA LEU A 526 1.03 -3.06 -19.89
C LEU A 526 2.37 -3.73 -19.60
N GLY A 527 2.36 -4.74 -18.74
CA GLY A 527 3.45 -5.67 -18.50
C GLY A 527 3.72 -6.55 -19.72
N GLY A 528 4.69 -7.43 -19.58
CA GLY A 528 5.03 -8.41 -20.62
C GLY A 528 6.38 -9.04 -20.41
N ALA A 529 6.67 -10.14 -21.11
CA ALA A 529 7.87 -10.96 -20.91
C ALA A 529 9.24 -10.23 -21.00
N THR A 530 9.29 -8.99 -21.47
CA THR A 530 10.49 -8.13 -21.50
C THR A 530 10.39 -6.90 -20.60
N GLY A 531 9.47 -6.95 -19.64
CA GLY A 531 8.96 -5.80 -18.90
C GLY A 531 8.07 -4.88 -19.75
N PRO A 532 7.53 -3.81 -19.13
CA PRO A 532 6.49 -2.99 -19.72
C PRO A 532 6.97 -2.20 -20.95
N GLY A 533 6.02 -1.80 -21.81
CA GLY A 533 6.30 -1.07 -23.06
C GLY A 533 6.81 0.36 -22.86
N ALA A 534 7.47 0.93 -23.88
CA ALA A 534 7.90 2.34 -23.85
C ALA A 534 6.73 3.33 -24.02
N ALA A 535 5.71 2.94 -24.79
CA ALA A 535 4.49 3.72 -24.97
C ALA A 535 3.42 3.27 -23.98
N ALA A 536 2.61 4.21 -23.51
CA ALA A 536 1.41 3.89 -22.76
C ALA A 536 0.45 3.11 -23.68
N ALA A 537 -0.11 2.00 -23.18
CA ALA A 537 -1.19 1.30 -23.87
C ALA A 537 -2.45 2.17 -23.91
N ARG A 538 -2.61 3.04 -22.91
CA ARG A 538 -3.66 4.05 -22.88
C ARG A 538 -3.25 5.28 -22.08
N VAL A 539 -3.64 6.44 -22.58
CA VAL A 539 -3.63 7.70 -21.82
C VAL A 539 -5.08 8.15 -21.67
N ILE A 540 -5.50 8.36 -20.43
CA ILE A 540 -6.83 8.84 -20.07
C ILE A 540 -6.68 10.27 -19.60
N ALA A 541 -7.31 11.21 -20.29
CA ALA A 541 -7.37 12.59 -19.89
C ALA A 541 -8.82 13.04 -19.85
N ASP A 542 -9.24 13.57 -18.71
CA ASP A 542 -10.59 14.03 -18.46
C ASP A 542 -10.54 15.11 -17.38
N GLY A 543 -11.59 15.91 -17.21
CA GLY A 543 -11.74 16.81 -16.07
C GLY A 543 -10.61 17.82 -15.85
N LEU A 544 -10.51 18.25 -14.60
CA LEU A 544 -9.40 19.03 -14.06
C LEU A 544 -8.72 18.18 -13.00
N ILE A 545 -7.40 18.28 -12.91
CA ILE A 545 -6.53 17.55 -12.00
C ILE A 545 -6.71 16.03 -11.98
N PHE A 546 -7.07 15.45 -13.12
CA PHE A 546 -7.23 14.01 -13.30
C PHE A 546 -5.93 13.25 -13.07
N GLY A 547 -5.99 12.09 -12.41
CA GLY A 547 -4.80 11.35 -12.03
C GLY A 547 -4.09 11.94 -10.82
N ARG A 548 -4.80 12.65 -9.94
CA ARG A 548 -4.26 13.07 -8.63
C ARG A 548 -4.06 11.89 -7.69
N ALA A 549 -4.92 10.87 -7.82
CA ALA A 549 -4.75 9.58 -7.19
C ALA A 549 -5.13 8.50 -8.21
N VAL A 550 -4.42 7.37 -8.19
CA VAL A 550 -4.66 6.21 -9.06
C VAL A 550 -4.51 4.95 -8.22
N ALA A 551 -5.26 3.89 -8.54
CA ALA A 551 -5.13 2.58 -7.93
C ALA A 551 -5.67 1.49 -8.85
N GLY A 552 -5.04 0.32 -8.88
CA GLY A 552 -5.70 -0.91 -9.29
C GLY A 552 -6.83 -1.25 -8.31
N ALA A 553 -7.94 -1.76 -8.83
CA ALA A 553 -9.13 -2.05 -8.04
C ALA A 553 -9.41 -3.55 -7.90
N GLY A 554 -8.58 -4.41 -8.50
CA GLY A 554 -8.88 -5.83 -8.67
C GLY A 554 -10.05 -6.05 -9.63
N ASP A 555 -10.67 -7.23 -9.58
CA ASP A 555 -11.81 -7.62 -10.41
C ASP A 555 -13.14 -7.21 -9.73
N LEU A 556 -13.57 -5.95 -9.93
CA LEU A 556 -14.74 -5.40 -9.24
C LEU A 556 -16.05 -5.99 -9.76
N ASP A 557 -16.07 -6.45 -11.01
CA ASP A 557 -17.28 -6.93 -11.69
C ASP A 557 -17.28 -8.43 -12.01
N GLY A 558 -16.22 -9.14 -11.64
CA GLY A 558 -16.13 -10.60 -11.74
C GLY A 558 -15.97 -11.09 -13.17
N ASP A 559 -15.44 -10.27 -14.08
CA ASP A 559 -15.17 -10.61 -15.48
C ASP A 559 -13.77 -11.23 -15.68
N GLY A 560 -12.93 -11.17 -14.64
CA GLY A 560 -11.59 -11.73 -14.58
C GLY A 560 -10.51 -10.84 -15.18
N TYR A 561 -10.73 -9.53 -15.26
CA TYR A 561 -9.71 -8.53 -15.59
C TYR A 561 -9.56 -7.54 -14.43
N GLY A 562 -8.35 -7.05 -14.19
CA GLY A 562 -8.14 -5.98 -13.23
C GLY A 562 -8.77 -4.66 -13.68
N ASP A 563 -9.35 -3.93 -12.74
CA ASP A 563 -10.01 -2.65 -12.95
C ASP A 563 -9.18 -1.47 -12.39
N LEU A 564 -9.52 -0.24 -12.80
CA LEU A 564 -8.77 0.96 -12.48
C LEU A 564 -9.63 2.06 -11.84
N LEU A 565 -9.11 2.65 -10.77
CA LEU A 565 -9.63 3.86 -10.13
C LEU A 565 -8.78 5.07 -10.48
N VAL A 566 -9.43 6.19 -10.81
CA VAL A 566 -8.75 7.48 -10.97
C VAL A 566 -9.51 8.60 -10.27
N GLY A 567 -8.82 9.34 -9.40
CA GLY A 567 -9.35 10.43 -8.58
C GLY A 567 -9.12 11.83 -9.15
N GLU A 568 -10.06 12.74 -8.86
CA GLU A 568 -10.11 14.17 -9.22
C GLU A 568 -10.66 14.99 -8.05
N ALA A 569 -9.80 15.40 -7.11
CA ALA A 569 -10.26 15.94 -5.83
C ALA A 569 -10.47 17.47 -5.75
N TYR A 570 -10.27 18.27 -6.80
CA TYR A 570 -10.17 19.75 -6.69
C TYR A 570 -11.13 20.50 -7.62
N GLY A 571 -11.73 21.57 -7.12
CA GLY A 571 -12.61 22.48 -7.89
C GLY A 571 -14.10 22.11 -7.90
N GLY A 572 -14.53 21.14 -7.10
CA GLY A 572 -15.91 20.67 -6.96
C GLY A 572 -16.09 19.84 -5.66
N SER A 573 -17.04 18.90 -5.65
CA SER A 573 -17.17 17.94 -4.53
C SER A 573 -16.14 16.82 -4.52
N GLY A 574 -15.26 16.77 -5.53
CA GLY A 574 -14.34 15.67 -5.77
C GLY A 574 -15.02 14.53 -6.54
N ARG A 575 -14.25 13.76 -7.31
CA ARG A 575 -14.76 12.65 -8.13
C ARG A 575 -13.79 11.48 -8.17
N VAL A 576 -14.34 10.29 -8.40
CA VAL A 576 -13.59 9.10 -8.79
C VAL A 576 -14.23 8.51 -10.04
N ARG A 577 -13.41 8.14 -11.02
CA ARG A 577 -13.84 7.37 -12.20
C ARG A 577 -13.31 5.95 -12.09
N VAL A 578 -14.20 5.00 -12.36
CA VAL A 578 -13.89 3.57 -12.40
C VAL A 578 -13.90 3.13 -13.85
N TYR A 579 -12.82 2.51 -14.28
CA TYR A 579 -12.65 1.95 -15.62
C TYR A 579 -12.46 0.45 -15.52
N LEU A 580 -13.20 -0.30 -16.32
CA LEU A 580 -13.13 -1.75 -16.31
C LEU A 580 -12.02 -2.25 -17.25
N GLY A 581 -11.36 -3.34 -16.83
CA GLY A 581 -10.46 -4.13 -17.63
C GLY A 581 -11.15 -4.88 -18.78
N SER A 582 -10.36 -5.48 -19.66
CA SER A 582 -10.84 -6.37 -20.72
C SER A 582 -9.67 -7.05 -21.40
N SER A 583 -9.88 -8.00 -22.30
CA SER A 583 -8.80 -8.57 -23.13
C SER A 583 -8.02 -7.55 -23.98
N SER A 584 -8.51 -6.31 -24.09
CA SER A 584 -7.85 -5.20 -24.78
C SER A 584 -7.21 -4.18 -23.83
N GLY A 585 -7.16 -4.48 -22.53
CA GLY A 585 -6.83 -3.56 -21.45
C GLY A 585 -8.03 -2.72 -21.01
N ILE A 586 -7.76 -1.60 -20.36
CA ILE A 586 -8.79 -0.67 -19.82
C ILE A 586 -9.71 -0.15 -20.95
N GLY A 587 -11.03 -0.23 -20.76
CA GLY A 587 -12.08 0.15 -21.73
C GLY A 587 -12.35 1.66 -21.89
N PRO A 588 -12.69 2.16 -23.09
CA PRO A 588 -12.55 3.57 -23.51
C PRO A 588 -13.38 4.61 -22.72
N ALA A 589 -14.39 4.17 -21.97
CA ALA A 589 -15.24 5.03 -21.14
C ALA A 589 -15.22 4.55 -19.69
N ALA A 590 -15.42 5.47 -18.74
CA ALA A 590 -15.61 5.12 -17.35
C ALA A 590 -16.92 4.32 -17.20
N ALA A 591 -16.85 3.16 -16.55
CA ALA A 591 -18.02 2.36 -16.19
C ALA A 591 -18.83 3.04 -15.08
N ARG A 592 -18.15 3.83 -14.23
CA ARG A 592 -18.78 4.61 -13.18
C ARG A 592 -18.05 5.93 -12.96
N VAL A 593 -18.84 6.96 -12.64
CA VAL A 593 -18.34 8.21 -12.06
C VAL A 593 -19.03 8.39 -10.72
N LEU A 594 -18.24 8.45 -9.66
CA LEU A 594 -18.67 8.71 -8.28
C LEU A 594 -18.34 10.17 -7.97
N ASN A 595 -19.28 10.88 -7.36
CA ASN A 595 -19.11 12.27 -6.98
C ASN A 595 -19.18 12.37 -5.46
N GLY A 596 -18.36 13.25 -4.88
CA GLY A 596 -18.52 13.62 -3.47
C GLY A 596 -19.82 14.41 -3.25
N ASP A 597 -20.23 14.49 -1.99
CA ASP A 597 -21.50 15.10 -1.59
C ASP A 597 -21.43 16.63 -1.52
N LEU A 598 -20.38 17.19 -0.91
CA LEU A 598 -20.22 18.63 -0.73
C LEU A 598 -18.94 19.14 -1.40
N SER A 599 -18.96 20.41 -1.81
CA SER A 599 -17.77 21.05 -2.35
C SER A 599 -16.66 21.10 -1.31
N HIS A 600 -15.43 20.80 -1.73
CA HIS A 600 -14.23 20.78 -0.88
C HIS A 600 -14.14 19.65 0.14
N ASP A 601 -14.94 18.58 0.02
CA ASP A 601 -14.74 17.36 0.83
C ASP A 601 -13.46 16.59 0.42
N ASP A 602 -12.84 16.97 -0.70
CA ASP A 602 -11.70 16.30 -1.35
C ASP A 602 -11.98 14.81 -1.63
N PHE A 603 -13.22 14.46 -1.98
CA PHE A 603 -13.59 13.10 -2.39
C PHE A 603 -12.73 12.64 -3.58
N GLY A 604 -12.10 11.47 -3.46
CA GLY A 604 -11.17 10.96 -4.47
C GLY A 604 -9.76 11.53 -4.36
N SER A 605 -9.40 12.19 -3.26
CA SER A 605 -8.00 12.59 -2.99
C SER A 605 -7.10 11.41 -2.68
N ALA A 606 -7.69 10.31 -2.20
CA ALA A 606 -7.06 9.02 -1.99
C ALA A 606 -8.04 7.94 -2.45
N VAL A 607 -7.55 6.95 -3.19
CA VAL A 607 -8.30 5.78 -3.65
C VAL A 607 -7.41 4.55 -3.48
N ALA A 608 -8.02 3.40 -3.21
CA ALA A 608 -7.33 2.11 -3.13
C ALA A 608 -8.29 0.98 -3.52
N GLY A 609 -7.78 -0.01 -4.26
CA GLY A 609 -8.40 -1.32 -4.31
C GLY A 609 -8.35 -1.97 -2.93
N ALA A 610 -9.39 -2.72 -2.57
CA ALA A 610 -9.58 -3.19 -1.22
C ALA A 610 -9.60 -4.70 -1.03
N GLY A 611 -9.31 -5.44 -2.11
CA GLY A 611 -9.48 -6.88 -2.10
C GLY A 611 -10.93 -7.25 -1.74
N ASP A 612 -11.16 -8.41 -1.18
CA ASP A 612 -12.48 -8.91 -0.82
C ASP A 612 -12.75 -8.70 0.68
N LEU A 613 -13.39 -7.58 1.03
CA LEU A 613 -13.68 -7.24 2.44
C LEU A 613 -14.83 -8.08 3.01
N ASN A 614 -15.65 -8.70 2.16
CA ASN A 614 -16.90 -9.34 2.53
C ASN A 614 -16.96 -10.86 2.26
N GLY A 615 -15.95 -11.42 1.60
CA GLY A 615 -15.82 -12.83 1.23
C GLY A 615 -16.72 -13.26 0.08
N ASP A 616 -17.19 -12.35 -0.77
CA ASP A 616 -18.04 -12.67 -1.92
C ASP A 616 -17.26 -13.03 -3.20
N GLY A 617 -15.94 -12.90 -3.13
CA GLY A 617 -14.98 -13.22 -4.16
C GLY A 617 -14.75 -12.11 -5.19
N LEU A 618 -15.34 -10.94 -5.00
CA LEU A 618 -15.09 -9.76 -5.83
C LEU A 618 -14.22 -8.76 -5.09
N SER A 619 -13.44 -8.02 -5.85
CA SER A 619 -12.68 -6.93 -5.26
C SER A 619 -13.60 -5.75 -4.92
N ASP A 620 -13.29 -5.10 -3.81
CA ASP A 620 -13.92 -3.92 -3.26
C ASP A 620 -12.98 -2.72 -3.46
N PHE A 621 -13.44 -1.51 -3.14
CA PHE A 621 -12.57 -0.35 -3.14
C PHE A 621 -12.96 0.74 -2.14
N LEU A 622 -11.99 1.59 -1.86
CA LEU A 622 -12.10 2.71 -0.94
C LEU A 622 -11.95 4.05 -1.65
N VAL A 623 -12.70 5.03 -1.17
CA VAL A 623 -12.53 6.43 -1.56
C VAL A 623 -12.46 7.33 -0.33
N GLY A 624 -11.35 8.04 -0.18
CA GLY A 624 -11.14 9.02 0.87
C GLY A 624 -11.76 10.38 0.54
N ALA A 625 -12.28 11.05 1.57
CA ALA A 625 -12.79 12.42 1.54
C ALA A 625 -12.40 13.11 2.85
N HIS A 626 -11.14 13.51 2.95
CA HIS A 626 -10.52 13.92 4.21
C HIS A 626 -10.97 15.28 4.75
N TRP A 627 -11.68 16.09 3.95
CA TRP A 627 -12.29 17.33 4.41
C TRP A 627 -13.80 17.21 4.64
N ALA A 628 -14.37 16.03 4.41
CA ALA A 628 -15.78 15.77 4.68
C ALA A 628 -16.15 16.10 6.13
N SER A 629 -17.39 16.56 6.32
CA SER A 629 -17.92 16.97 7.62
C SER A 629 -19.04 16.06 8.13
N PRO A 630 -18.78 14.76 8.36
CA PRO A 630 -19.80 13.79 8.75
C PRO A 630 -20.43 14.16 10.10
N GLY A 631 -21.75 13.99 10.22
CA GLY A 631 -22.45 14.20 11.49
C GLY A 631 -22.30 15.61 12.08
N ARG A 632 -22.03 16.63 11.25
CA ARG A 632 -21.69 18.01 11.65
C ARG A 632 -20.33 18.19 12.34
N LEU A 633 -19.47 17.17 12.30
CA LEU A 633 -18.07 17.30 12.72
C LEU A 633 -17.28 17.90 11.57
N GLN A 634 -16.95 19.19 11.67
CA GLN A 634 -16.22 19.90 10.62
C GLN A 634 -14.90 19.19 10.28
N ALA A 635 -14.66 18.88 9.00
CA ALA A 635 -13.41 18.32 8.52
C ALA A 635 -12.95 17.06 9.27
N ALA A 636 -13.87 16.29 9.85
CA ALA A 636 -13.50 15.03 10.49
C ALA A 636 -13.00 13.99 9.47
N GLY A 637 -13.39 14.16 8.20
CA GLY A 637 -13.02 13.28 7.11
C GLY A 637 -13.85 11.99 7.10
N SER A 638 -13.82 11.29 5.97
CA SER A 638 -14.49 10.00 5.81
C SER A 638 -13.81 9.12 4.77
N VAL A 639 -14.08 7.81 4.85
CA VAL A 639 -13.74 6.82 3.83
C VAL A 639 -15.02 6.10 3.42
N SER A 640 -15.33 6.15 2.13
CA SER A 640 -16.44 5.41 1.53
C SER A 640 -15.96 4.04 1.05
N VAL A 641 -16.64 2.98 1.49
CA VAL A 641 -16.38 1.59 1.13
C VAL A 641 -17.40 1.16 0.09
N TYR A 642 -16.93 0.74 -1.08
CA TYR A 642 -17.76 0.25 -2.17
C TYR A 642 -17.47 -1.22 -2.38
N LEU A 643 -18.53 -2.03 -2.34
CA LEU A 643 -18.40 -3.45 -2.59
C LEU A 643 -18.43 -3.76 -4.09
N GLY A 644 -17.66 -4.75 -4.50
CA GLY A 644 -17.70 -5.37 -5.81
C GLY A 644 -19.10 -5.89 -6.15
N ARG A 645 -19.40 -6.00 -7.45
CA ARG A 645 -20.68 -6.54 -7.90
C ARG A 645 -20.57 -7.14 -9.30
N MET A 646 -20.99 -8.41 -9.40
CA MET A 646 -21.06 -9.14 -10.67
C MET A 646 -21.66 -8.31 -11.82
N GLY A 647 -20.86 -8.05 -12.84
CA GLY A 647 -21.19 -7.35 -14.08
C GLY A 647 -21.49 -5.85 -13.96
N ALA A 648 -21.21 -5.22 -12.81
CA ALA A 648 -21.41 -3.78 -12.64
C ALA A 648 -20.62 -3.19 -11.46
N VAL A 649 -20.16 -1.94 -11.60
CA VAL A 649 -19.59 -1.19 -10.46
C VAL A 649 -20.70 -0.56 -9.60
N SER A 650 -20.62 -0.76 -8.28
CA SER A 650 -21.55 -0.17 -7.31
C SER A 650 -21.58 1.37 -7.39
N ALA A 651 -22.77 1.95 -7.30
CA ALA A 651 -22.98 3.40 -7.36
C ALA A 651 -23.10 4.05 -5.97
N THR A 652 -23.26 3.24 -4.91
CA THR A 652 -23.46 3.72 -3.54
C THR A 652 -22.50 2.98 -2.61
N PRO A 653 -21.90 3.68 -1.65
CA PRO A 653 -21.06 3.01 -0.67
C PRO A 653 -21.89 2.06 0.19
N ALA A 654 -21.37 0.86 0.42
CA ALA A 654 -21.94 -0.07 1.39
C ALA A 654 -21.72 0.44 2.82
N ARG A 655 -20.66 1.23 3.03
CA ARG A 655 -20.36 1.85 4.31
C ARG A 655 -19.60 3.16 4.15
N VAL A 656 -19.81 4.08 5.09
CA VAL A 656 -18.96 5.27 5.24
C VAL A 656 -18.35 5.22 6.64
N LEU A 657 -17.02 5.14 6.69
CA LEU A 657 -16.22 5.22 7.92
C LEU A 657 -15.95 6.70 8.19
N ALA A 658 -16.37 7.21 9.33
CA ALA A 658 -16.31 8.64 9.63
C ALA A 658 -15.24 8.93 10.69
N GLY A 659 -14.53 10.05 10.52
CA GLY A 659 -13.70 10.60 11.58
C GLY A 659 -14.54 10.93 12.82
N THR A 660 -13.94 10.79 13.99
CA THR A 660 -14.67 10.87 15.27
C THR A 660 -14.60 12.26 15.89
N ARG A 661 -13.68 13.11 15.45
CA ARG A 661 -13.51 14.49 15.93
C ARG A 661 -13.32 15.45 14.77
N SER A 662 -13.70 16.70 14.99
CA SER A 662 -13.48 17.76 14.00
C SER A 662 -11.99 17.91 13.69
N TYR A 663 -11.69 18.08 12.41
CA TYR A 663 -10.33 18.23 11.86
C TYR A 663 -9.42 17.00 12.01
N ASP A 664 -9.94 15.80 12.31
CA ASP A 664 -9.15 14.56 12.26
C ASP A 664 -8.63 14.29 10.84
N GLY A 665 -9.47 14.56 9.84
CA GLY A 665 -9.17 14.36 8.44
C GLY A 665 -9.02 12.89 8.04
N LEU A 666 -9.87 12.00 8.56
CA LEU A 666 -9.89 10.58 8.19
C LEU A 666 -10.06 10.41 6.68
N GLY A 667 -9.30 9.51 6.07
CA GLY A 667 -9.31 9.27 4.63
C GLY A 667 -8.37 10.20 3.85
N ALA A 668 -7.43 10.87 4.53
CA ALA A 668 -6.35 11.61 3.87
C ALA A 668 -5.42 10.65 3.11
N THR A 669 -5.30 9.44 3.64
CA THR A 669 -4.71 8.26 3.01
C THR A 669 -5.57 7.06 3.34
N VAL A 670 -5.51 6.05 2.47
CA VAL A 670 -6.09 4.73 2.68
C VAL A 670 -5.04 3.72 2.22
N ALA A 671 -4.93 2.57 2.87
CA ALA A 671 -3.96 1.54 2.47
C ALA A 671 -4.49 0.15 2.54
N LEU A 672 -4.15 -0.57 1.47
CA LEU A 672 -4.40 -1.97 1.20
C LEU A 672 -3.31 -2.41 0.20
N VAL A 673 -3.66 -2.42 -1.09
CA VAL A 673 -2.81 -2.76 -2.24
C VAL A 673 -2.28 -1.46 -2.88
N HIS A 674 -0.96 -1.27 -2.98
CA HIS A 674 -0.33 -0.11 -3.61
C HIS A 674 0.63 -0.50 -4.73
#